data_AF-G4TU08-F1
#
_entry.id   AF-G4TU08-F1
#
_cell.length_a   1.000
_cell.length_b   1.000
_cell.length_c   1.000
_cell.angle_alpha   90.00
_cell.angle_beta   90.00
_cell.angle_gamma   90.00
#
_symmetry.space_group_name_H-M   'P 1'
#
loop_
_entity.id
_entity.type
_entity.pdbx_description
1 polymer ?
#
loop_
_entity_poly.entity_id
_entity_poly.type
_entity_poly.pdbx_seq_one_letter_code
_entity_poly.pdbx_strand_id
1 'polypeptide(L)'
;MYPYVENEERLERSWNEDDSEDVLIMTYQCEDGTEMRQLTKKSMLRGQEPQVQIPRSMHPQAQCKPSVASRVPVSSRASRSASKGPPRIFKFESRNPYWERTRRKLASFECSECGYGSDSMPHHSPGGISSVGRESKPAYMVPAAVNQLSRLKMDVLHVLCEFLPDESLRALSNAYRPFDAFLRRTNVLRRRQVRCFYLSTPFEDCTKPEGAPEPASSEVMGIGISLEGAKLSCPTLLDGFLSEAAFQKCGVRRSIRKKEFGFFLPLALNYRHFQQIKPRVLDCLKTLSAEVALSEPYRREHGFGSRSHRPTAARGPGYVRGATPAMNTRSAVQADVDSVNVLYKFLNDAVGTYMRTCEAILDAPPAALRRRGDMGGNSQSHPQDEESYSTSLMHAAEMFLPVYWQIMHLLLCLCRDNPAILRAAHTRVRQFIDSPEKRSKEYEPELGELLVVAALVFACQDEGLLPSKEPIESAPDPPPRQSQRLQRTPGSRTNNLLRTPNKRRGASVAPSLAGSSASQSSKDQHIRWSEHFAGPLLQEAMTRGAKGTVEHSPDLQVFETGASPYRIMRTFQHCRGPLRQLALQVSMLAVFNYFTGSQPGPHHQQMHLDRSFGNPPPEAMHALTEEVKVVHRLSTWGELFTKVQYENGKAWNGDELSAALRQCMLLSEQRGYHTNQHRHGDARSRLAQIRERKERDWTRDHARRVRNQR
;
A
#
# COMPACT_ATOMS: atom_id res chain seq x y z
N MET A 1 -9.44 39.97 -0.39
CA MET A 1 -10.62 39.47 -1.12
C MET A 1 -10.10 38.93 -2.45
N TYR A 2 -9.93 37.61 -2.59
CA TYR A 2 -9.37 37.05 -3.83
C TYR A 2 -10.44 37.09 -4.94
N PRO A 3 -10.15 37.61 -6.13
CA PRO A 3 -11.10 37.59 -7.24
C PRO A 3 -11.31 36.15 -7.73
N TYR A 4 -12.57 35.84 -8.03
CA TYR A 4 -13.03 34.55 -8.51
C TYR A 4 -12.56 34.37 -9.97
N VAL A 5 -11.51 33.58 -10.18
CA VAL A 5 -11.06 33.19 -11.52
C VAL A 5 -11.83 31.94 -11.93
N GLU A 6 -12.78 32.08 -12.86
CA GLU A 6 -13.41 30.92 -13.49
C GLU A 6 -12.39 30.12 -14.30
N ASN A 7 -12.56 28.80 -14.32
CA ASN A 7 -11.67 27.89 -15.03
C ASN A 7 -11.56 28.28 -16.52
N GLU A 8 -10.33 28.42 -17.01
CA GLU A 8 -9.99 28.86 -18.37
C GLU A 8 -10.68 27.99 -19.44
N GLU A 9 -10.77 26.67 -19.21
CA GLU A 9 -11.49 25.72 -20.07
C GLU A 9 -13.02 25.96 -20.17
N ARG A 10 -13.60 26.66 -19.19
CA ARG A 10 -15.03 27.02 -19.18
C ARG A 10 -15.26 28.30 -19.96
N LEU A 11 -14.32 29.25 -19.86
CA LEU A 11 -14.30 30.48 -20.66
C LEU A 11 -14.03 30.18 -22.14
N GLU A 12 -13.12 29.27 -22.47
CA GLU A 12 -12.94 28.80 -23.85
C GLU A 12 -14.20 28.11 -24.40
N ARG A 13 -14.87 27.27 -23.61
CA ARG A 13 -16.14 26.63 -24.04
C ARG A 13 -17.22 27.66 -24.32
N SER A 14 -17.50 28.57 -23.39
CA SER A 14 -18.55 29.59 -23.58
C SER A 14 -18.19 30.58 -24.69
N TRP A 15 -16.91 30.87 -24.92
CA TRP A 15 -16.45 31.69 -26.03
C TRP A 15 -16.67 31.03 -27.40
N ASN A 16 -16.47 29.71 -27.48
CA ASN A 16 -16.60 28.92 -28.71
C ASN A 16 -18.04 28.46 -29.01
N GLU A 17 -18.94 28.47 -28.02
CA GLU A 17 -20.37 28.15 -28.16
C GLU A 17 -21.25 29.36 -28.52
N ASP A 18 -20.69 30.58 -28.52
CA ASP A 18 -21.42 31.84 -28.78
C ASP A 18 -21.18 32.38 -30.19
N ASP A 19 -22.18 32.30 -31.06
CA ASP A 19 -22.10 32.71 -32.48
C ASP A 19 -22.21 34.23 -32.74
N SER A 20 -22.22 35.10 -31.71
CA SER A 20 -22.39 36.54 -31.91
C SER A 20 -21.11 37.30 -32.33
N GLU A 21 -21.21 38.17 -33.33
CA GLU A 21 -20.07 38.97 -33.85
C GLU A 21 -19.84 40.32 -33.13
N ASP A 22 -20.73 40.73 -32.23
CA ASP A 22 -20.65 42.01 -31.51
C ASP A 22 -19.63 41.94 -30.35
N VAL A 23 -18.39 42.41 -30.57
CA VAL A 23 -17.32 42.44 -29.56
C VAL A 23 -17.08 43.86 -29.03
N LEU A 24 -17.00 44.02 -27.71
CA LEU A 24 -16.56 45.25 -27.04
C LEU A 24 -15.11 45.14 -26.57
N ILE A 25 -14.39 46.26 -26.60
CA ILE A 25 -13.11 46.44 -25.90
C ILE A 25 -13.42 47.14 -24.58
N MET A 26 -13.20 46.46 -23.46
CA MET A 26 -13.25 47.05 -22.12
C MET A 26 -11.84 47.38 -21.66
N THR A 27 -11.65 48.59 -21.14
CA THR A 27 -10.36 49.07 -20.60
C THR A 27 -10.48 49.21 -19.09
N TYR A 28 -9.63 48.52 -18.36
CA TYR A 28 -9.52 48.57 -16.91
C TYR A 28 -8.18 49.22 -16.55
N GLN A 29 -8.16 50.10 -15.55
CA GLN A 29 -6.93 50.55 -14.91
C GLN A 29 -6.63 49.64 -13.71
N CYS A 30 -5.44 49.08 -13.68
CA CYS A 30 -4.94 48.30 -12.54
C CYS A 30 -4.37 49.24 -11.45
N GLU A 31 -4.22 48.71 -10.22
CA GLU A 31 -3.73 49.48 -9.07
C GLU A 31 -2.30 50.02 -9.24
N ASP A 32 -1.53 49.46 -10.18
CA ASP A 32 -0.19 49.92 -10.57
C ASP A 32 -0.20 50.98 -11.70
N GLY A 33 -1.38 51.46 -12.10
CA GLY A 33 -1.57 52.47 -13.14
C GLY A 33 -1.51 51.93 -14.57
N THR A 34 -1.38 50.62 -14.78
CA THR A 34 -1.38 50.03 -16.13
C THR A 34 -2.80 49.88 -16.70
N GLU A 35 -2.96 50.14 -18.01
CA GLU A 35 -4.21 49.85 -18.73
C GLU A 35 -4.24 48.40 -19.21
N MET A 36 -5.15 47.59 -18.66
CA MET A 36 -5.50 46.28 -19.19
C MET A 36 -6.69 46.43 -20.16
N ARG A 37 -6.54 45.98 -21.40
CA ARG A 37 -7.61 45.98 -22.41
C ARG A 37 -8.07 44.55 -22.68
N GLN A 38 -9.35 44.27 -22.44
CA GLN A 38 -9.98 42.97 -22.63
C GLN A 38 -11.02 43.07 -23.75
N LEU A 39 -11.01 42.11 -24.69
CA LEU A 39 -12.10 41.95 -25.64
C LEU A 39 -13.14 40.99 -25.06
N THR A 40 -14.40 41.42 -25.04
CA THR A 40 -15.53 40.65 -24.47
C THR A 40 -16.69 40.68 -25.46
N LYS A 41 -17.27 39.52 -25.79
CA LYS A 41 -18.50 39.44 -26.60
C LYS A 41 -19.66 40.06 -25.81
N LYS A 42 -20.48 40.87 -26.48
CA LYS A 42 -21.55 41.67 -25.86
C LYS A 42 -22.69 40.82 -25.27
N SER A 43 -22.86 39.62 -25.79
CA SER A 43 -23.75 38.57 -25.26
C SER A 43 -23.39 38.15 -23.83
N MET A 44 -22.10 38.02 -23.51
CA MET A 44 -21.58 37.59 -22.20
C MET A 44 -21.86 38.60 -21.07
N LEU A 45 -22.38 39.79 -21.39
CA LEU A 45 -22.72 40.84 -20.43
C LEU A 45 -24.22 40.85 -20.03
N ARG A 46 -25.06 40.01 -20.63
CA ARG A 46 -26.49 39.93 -20.25
C ARG A 46 -26.66 39.16 -18.94
N GLY A 47 -26.92 39.89 -17.86
CA GLY A 47 -27.13 39.35 -16.51
C GLY A 47 -26.85 40.35 -15.39
N GLN A 48 -26.19 41.47 -15.70
CA GLN A 48 -25.87 42.54 -14.74
C GLN A 48 -26.72 43.80 -14.96
N GLU A 49 -28.04 43.69 -14.81
CA GLU A 49 -28.89 44.85 -14.50
C GLU A 49 -29.20 44.85 -13.00
N PRO A 50 -28.66 45.78 -12.20
CA PRO A 50 -29.02 45.90 -10.79
C PRO A 50 -30.41 46.54 -10.66
N GLN A 51 -31.37 45.85 -10.05
CA GLN A 51 -32.60 46.46 -9.58
C GLN A 51 -32.28 47.41 -8.41
N VAL A 52 -32.14 48.71 -8.71
CA VAL A 52 -31.97 49.76 -7.71
C VAL A 52 -33.35 50.27 -7.27
N GLN A 53 -33.79 49.87 -6.08
CA GLN A 53 -34.87 50.58 -5.37
C GLN A 53 -34.30 51.84 -4.71
N ILE A 54 -34.90 53.00 -5.00
CA ILE A 54 -34.49 54.31 -4.47
C ILE A 54 -35.52 54.80 -3.47
N PRO A 55 -35.08 55.28 -2.29
CA PRO A 55 -35.71 56.46 -1.67
C PRO A 55 -34.84 57.72 -1.75
N ARG A 56 -35.53 58.84 -2.04
CA ARG A 56 -35.10 60.26 -1.99
C ARG A 56 -34.42 60.60 -0.64
N SER A 57 -33.52 61.60 -0.49
CA SER A 57 -32.99 62.70 -1.34
C SER A 57 -31.75 63.31 -0.62
N MET A 58 -30.98 64.32 -1.05
CA MET A 58 -31.22 65.48 -1.93
C MET A 58 -30.02 65.79 -2.88
N HIS A 59 -29.51 67.03 -2.88
CA HIS A 59 -28.60 67.67 -3.86
C HIS A 59 -27.90 68.89 -3.20
N PRO A 60 -26.92 69.61 -3.81
CA PRO A 60 -26.53 69.62 -5.24
C PRO A 60 -25.02 69.57 -5.63
N GLN A 61 -24.80 69.00 -6.82
CA GLN A 61 -23.99 69.46 -7.98
C GLN A 61 -22.49 69.91 -7.89
N ALA A 62 -21.66 69.17 -8.64
CA ALA A 62 -20.79 69.72 -9.70
C ALA A 62 -20.69 68.69 -10.85
N GLN A 63 -20.52 69.14 -12.11
CA GLN A 63 -20.66 68.30 -13.32
C GLN A 63 -19.33 67.93 -13.99
N CYS A 64 -19.26 66.77 -14.64
CA CYS A 64 -18.48 66.56 -15.87
C CYS A 64 -19.07 65.41 -16.72
N LYS A 65 -18.99 65.53 -18.05
CA LYS A 65 -19.61 64.61 -19.04
C LYS A 65 -18.55 63.69 -19.68
N PRO A 66 -18.88 62.44 -20.04
CA PRO A 66 -18.08 61.66 -21.00
C PRO A 66 -18.40 62.05 -22.45
N SER A 67 -17.38 62.10 -23.31
CA SER A 67 -17.50 62.43 -24.74
C SER A 67 -17.57 61.18 -25.63
N VAL A 68 -18.25 61.30 -26.76
CA VAL A 68 -18.48 60.22 -27.75
C VAL A 68 -17.67 60.48 -29.02
N ALA A 69 -16.94 59.46 -29.51
CA ALA A 69 -16.60 59.12 -30.91
C ALA A 69 -15.42 58.13 -30.89
N SER A 70 -15.31 57.11 -31.75
CA SER A 70 -15.62 57.10 -33.18
C SER A 70 -16.41 55.85 -33.63
N ARG A 71 -17.37 56.05 -34.54
CA ARG A 71 -18.02 54.97 -35.30
C ARG A 71 -17.43 54.94 -36.70
N VAL A 72 -16.88 53.81 -37.12
CA VAL A 72 -16.54 53.55 -38.54
C VAL A 72 -17.70 52.78 -39.17
N PRO A 73 -18.32 53.26 -40.25
CA PRO A 73 -19.34 52.52 -40.97
C PRO A 73 -18.69 51.57 -42.00
N VAL A 74 -19.09 50.30 -42.00
CA VAL A 74 -18.81 49.38 -43.12
C VAL A 74 -20.13 48.91 -43.72
N SER A 75 -20.23 49.03 -45.03
CA SER A 75 -21.45 48.79 -45.80
C SER A 75 -21.80 47.30 -45.90
N SER A 76 -23.09 46.98 -45.83
CA SER A 76 -23.63 45.64 -46.02
C SER A 76 -24.03 45.38 -47.47
N ARG A 77 -23.39 44.41 -48.14
CA ARG A 77 -23.99 43.68 -49.28
C ARG A 77 -23.23 42.42 -49.68
N ALA A 78 -23.92 41.27 -49.61
CA ALA A 78 -23.73 40.02 -50.38
C ALA A 78 -22.31 39.38 -50.44
N SER A 79 -22.11 38.08 -50.61
CA SER A 79 -22.99 36.98 -51.05
C SER A 79 -22.43 35.64 -50.54
N ARG A 80 -23.23 34.58 -50.59
CA ARG A 80 -22.76 33.19 -50.39
C ARG A 80 -21.57 32.84 -51.31
N SER A 81 -20.46 32.33 -50.77
CA SER A 81 -19.69 31.23 -51.36
C SER A 81 -18.63 30.69 -50.38
N ALA A 82 -18.11 29.50 -50.68
CA ALA A 82 -17.31 28.70 -49.76
C ALA A 82 -15.87 29.20 -49.56
N SER A 83 -15.33 29.02 -48.34
CA SER A 83 -14.16 28.14 -48.14
C SER A 83 -13.92 27.90 -46.65
N LYS A 84 -13.63 26.64 -46.27
CA LYS A 84 -13.04 26.33 -44.95
C LYS A 84 -11.57 26.74 -44.99
N GLY A 85 -11.29 28.00 -44.68
CA GLY A 85 -9.93 28.43 -44.37
C GLY A 85 -9.42 27.70 -43.12
N PRO A 86 -8.09 27.54 -42.95
CA PRO A 86 -7.54 26.98 -41.72
C PRO A 86 -7.92 27.86 -40.52
N PRO A 87 -8.06 27.29 -39.30
CA PRO A 87 -8.41 28.06 -38.12
C PRO A 87 -7.41 29.20 -37.93
N ARG A 88 -7.91 30.43 -37.79
CA ARG A 88 -7.08 31.61 -37.52
C ARG A 88 -6.56 31.53 -36.08
N ILE A 89 -5.39 30.91 -35.91
CA ILE A 89 -4.67 30.90 -34.63
C ILE A 89 -4.23 32.34 -34.33
N PHE A 90 -4.94 33.00 -33.42
CA PHE A 90 -4.52 34.28 -32.87
C PHE A 90 -3.33 34.05 -31.93
N LYS A 91 -2.15 34.48 -32.37
CA LYS A 91 -0.92 34.33 -31.59
C LYS A 91 -0.79 35.49 -30.60
N PHE A 92 -1.17 35.25 -29.35
CA PHE A 92 -0.95 36.19 -28.26
C PHE A 92 0.49 36.05 -27.74
N GLU A 93 1.37 36.97 -28.14
CA GLU A 93 2.70 37.13 -27.56
C GLU A 93 2.65 38.17 -26.44
N SER A 94 2.62 37.71 -25.18
CA SER A 94 2.94 38.56 -24.02
C SER A 94 4.35 38.23 -23.51
N ARG A 95 5.08 39.23 -23.03
CA ARG A 95 6.34 38.97 -22.31
C ARG A 95 6.01 38.29 -21.00
N ASN A 96 6.61 37.13 -20.76
CA ASN A 96 6.46 36.41 -19.51
C ASN A 96 6.95 37.31 -18.34
N PRO A 97 6.09 37.72 -17.38
CA PRO A 97 6.49 38.64 -16.32
C PRO A 97 7.54 38.03 -15.38
N TYR A 98 7.59 36.70 -15.26
CA TYR A 98 8.66 36.00 -14.52
C TYR A 98 10.00 36.07 -15.25
N TRP A 99 10.02 35.98 -16.59
CA TRP A 99 11.24 36.22 -17.38
C TRP A 99 11.73 37.65 -17.17
N GLU A 100 10.85 38.64 -17.21
CA GLU A 100 11.24 40.04 -17.09
C GLU A 100 11.66 40.44 -15.66
N ARG A 101 11.13 39.76 -14.64
CA ARG A 101 11.60 39.84 -13.25
C ARG A 101 12.95 39.15 -13.05
N THR A 102 13.16 37.99 -13.66
CA THR A 102 14.43 37.24 -13.59
C THR A 102 15.53 37.97 -14.34
N ARG A 103 15.25 38.50 -15.53
CA ARG A 103 16.19 39.33 -16.30
C ARG A 103 16.64 40.56 -15.52
N ARG A 104 15.72 41.24 -14.82
CA ARG A 104 16.08 42.38 -13.95
C ARG A 104 17.03 41.99 -12.82
N LYS A 105 16.84 40.81 -12.19
CA LYS A 105 17.76 40.29 -11.17
C LYS A 105 19.12 39.90 -11.76
N LEU A 106 19.14 39.26 -12.93
CA LEU A 106 20.37 38.84 -13.60
C LEU A 106 21.19 40.04 -14.12
N ALA A 107 20.51 41.10 -14.56
CA ALA A 107 21.13 42.35 -15.02
C ALA A 107 21.68 43.24 -13.89
N SER A 108 21.65 42.76 -12.64
CA SER A 108 22.24 43.39 -11.47
C SER A 108 22.98 42.37 -10.59
N PHE A 109 23.33 41.20 -11.11
CA PHE A 109 23.97 40.12 -10.36
C PHE A 109 25.43 39.94 -10.80
N GLU A 110 26.34 40.49 -10.02
CA GLU A 110 27.78 40.30 -10.19
C GLU A 110 28.28 39.10 -9.38
N CYS A 111 29.07 38.23 -10.00
CA CYS A 111 29.71 37.10 -9.34
C CYS A 111 31.19 37.41 -9.05
N SER A 112 31.55 37.45 -7.77
CA SER A 112 32.90 37.73 -7.29
C SER A 112 33.95 36.67 -7.65
N GLU A 113 33.55 35.42 -7.90
CA GLU A 113 34.49 34.33 -8.21
C GLU A 113 34.83 34.21 -9.70
N CYS A 114 33.84 34.36 -10.59
CA CYS A 114 34.02 34.19 -12.03
C CYS A 114 33.94 35.49 -12.85
N GLY A 115 33.67 36.63 -12.21
CA GLY A 115 33.57 37.93 -12.87
C GLY A 115 32.33 38.14 -13.72
N TYR A 116 31.35 37.22 -13.70
CA TYR A 116 30.07 37.40 -14.41
C TYR A 116 29.40 38.70 -13.96
N GLY A 117 29.03 39.56 -14.90
CA GLY A 117 28.50 40.91 -14.67
C GLY A 117 29.54 42.03 -14.79
N SER A 118 30.83 41.75 -14.62
CA SER A 118 31.89 42.73 -14.87
C SER A 118 32.09 43.02 -16.35
N ASP A 119 32.85 44.07 -16.69
CA ASP A 119 33.26 44.41 -18.06
C ASP A 119 33.95 43.25 -18.80
N SER A 120 34.59 42.33 -18.07
CA SER A 120 35.25 41.15 -18.65
C SER A 120 34.27 40.02 -19.04
N MET A 121 33.08 39.99 -18.45
CA MET A 121 32.04 38.97 -18.69
C MET A 121 30.64 39.57 -18.46
N PRO A 122 30.20 40.54 -19.28
CA PRO A 122 28.99 41.30 -19.04
C PRO A 122 27.72 40.44 -19.11
N HIS A 123 26.66 40.84 -18.40
CA HIS A 123 25.37 40.13 -18.38
C HIS A 123 24.80 39.85 -19.79
N HIS A 124 25.12 40.71 -20.75
CA HIS A 124 24.77 40.59 -22.15
C HIS A 124 26.01 40.85 -23.01
N SER A 125 26.52 39.82 -23.69
CA SER A 125 27.57 39.99 -24.69
C SER A 125 26.91 40.41 -26.03
N PRO A 126 27.24 41.58 -26.63
CA PRO A 126 26.58 42.05 -27.85
C PRO A 126 26.93 41.23 -29.12
N GLY A 127 27.97 40.40 -29.06
CA GLY A 127 28.42 39.58 -30.18
C GLY A 127 27.65 38.27 -30.30
N GLY A 128 26.73 38.16 -31.28
CA GLY A 128 26.06 36.88 -31.54
C GLY A 128 24.97 36.86 -32.62
N ILE A 129 24.45 38.00 -33.07
CA ILE A 129 23.50 38.05 -34.20
C ILE A 129 24.09 38.92 -35.30
N SER A 130 24.84 38.28 -36.21
CA SER A 130 25.11 38.89 -37.52
C SER A 130 23.78 39.21 -38.19
N SER A 131 23.66 40.39 -38.78
CA SER A 131 22.47 40.84 -39.51
C SER A 131 22.27 40.03 -40.79
N VAL A 132 21.74 38.81 -40.68
CA VAL A 132 21.37 37.99 -41.82
C VAL A 132 20.09 38.56 -42.43
N GLY A 133 20.26 39.35 -43.49
CA GLY A 133 19.16 39.87 -44.29
C GLY A 133 18.45 38.75 -45.05
N ARG A 134 17.42 38.15 -44.42
CA ARG A 134 16.30 37.42 -45.04
C ARG A 134 15.25 37.11 -43.98
N GLU A 135 14.07 36.68 -44.41
CA GLU A 135 12.92 36.30 -43.59
C GLU A 135 13.21 35.07 -42.71
N SER A 136 14.06 35.24 -41.70
CA SER A 136 14.35 34.20 -40.72
C SER A 136 13.21 34.14 -39.71
N LYS A 137 12.65 32.94 -39.52
CA LYS A 137 11.69 32.68 -38.44
C LYS A 137 12.38 33.08 -37.12
N PRO A 138 11.72 33.84 -36.23
CA PRO A 138 12.36 34.35 -35.02
C PRO A 138 12.95 33.20 -34.20
N ALA A 139 14.06 33.44 -33.50
CA ALA A 139 14.94 32.36 -32.98
C ALA A 139 14.25 31.29 -32.12
N TYR A 140 13.13 31.60 -31.46
CA TYR A 140 12.32 30.64 -30.69
C TYR A 140 11.49 29.67 -31.56
N MET A 141 11.31 29.97 -32.85
CA MET A 141 10.69 29.08 -33.86
C MET A 141 11.71 28.23 -34.62
N VAL A 142 13.01 28.41 -34.35
CA VAL A 142 14.08 27.54 -34.83
C VAL A 142 14.41 26.57 -33.70
N PRO A 143 14.17 25.26 -33.84
CA PRO A 143 14.55 24.29 -32.81
C PRO A 143 16.04 24.39 -32.52
N ALA A 144 16.40 24.59 -31.25
CA ALA A 144 17.81 24.71 -30.85
C ALA A 144 18.55 23.42 -31.21
N ALA A 145 19.58 23.52 -32.05
CA ALA A 145 20.36 22.37 -32.54
C ALA A 145 21.03 21.56 -31.41
N VAL A 146 21.24 22.19 -30.24
CA VAL A 146 21.74 21.55 -29.02
C VAL A 146 20.92 22.03 -27.83
N ASN A 147 20.36 21.11 -27.05
CA ASN A 147 19.74 21.42 -25.77
C ASN A 147 20.82 21.84 -24.76
N GLN A 148 20.89 23.13 -24.39
CA GLN A 148 21.93 23.60 -23.46
C GLN A 148 21.83 22.99 -22.05
N LEU A 149 20.65 22.48 -21.64
CA LEU A 149 20.49 21.76 -20.36
C LEU A 149 21.24 20.42 -20.32
N SER A 150 21.60 19.83 -21.47
CA SER A 150 22.42 18.60 -21.50
C SER A 150 23.89 18.84 -21.16
N ARG A 151 24.32 20.11 -21.11
CA ARG A 151 25.68 20.51 -20.72
C ARG A 151 25.83 20.70 -19.20
N LEU A 152 24.73 20.72 -18.44
CA LEU A 152 24.76 20.85 -16.99
C LEU A 152 25.18 19.51 -16.35
N LYS A 153 26.18 19.54 -15.47
CA LYS A 153 26.58 18.39 -14.65
C LYS A 153 25.48 18.06 -13.64
N MET A 154 25.41 16.78 -13.24
CA MET A 154 24.43 16.32 -12.24
C MET A 154 24.50 17.09 -10.92
N ASP A 155 25.68 17.54 -10.50
CA ASP A 155 25.87 18.33 -9.27
C ASP A 155 25.17 19.69 -9.36
N VAL A 156 25.24 20.35 -10.53
CA VAL A 156 24.54 21.61 -10.81
C VAL A 156 23.03 21.39 -10.86
N LEU A 157 22.57 20.25 -11.40
CA LEU A 157 21.16 19.87 -11.34
C LEU A 157 20.68 19.63 -9.89
N HIS A 158 21.56 19.17 -8.99
CA HIS A 158 21.24 19.01 -7.57
C HIS A 158 21.07 20.36 -6.87
N VAL A 159 22.03 21.27 -7.04
CA VAL A 159 21.96 22.63 -6.50
C VAL A 159 20.74 23.38 -7.07
N LEU A 160 20.47 23.25 -8.38
CA LEU A 160 19.25 23.78 -8.98
C LEU A 160 17.97 23.24 -8.32
N CYS A 161 17.97 21.99 -7.85
CA CYS A 161 16.82 21.48 -7.13
C CYS A 161 16.55 22.25 -5.84
N GLU A 162 17.59 22.63 -5.08
CA GLU A 162 17.47 23.32 -3.80
C GLU A 162 16.71 24.67 -3.93
N PHE A 163 16.99 25.41 -5.00
CA PHE A 163 16.38 26.74 -5.26
C PHE A 163 15.01 26.70 -5.95
N LEU A 164 14.62 25.58 -6.57
CA LEU A 164 13.34 25.47 -7.28
C LEU A 164 12.23 24.93 -6.36
N PRO A 165 11.00 25.51 -6.39
CA PRO A 165 9.85 24.94 -5.71
C PRO A 165 9.37 23.65 -6.40
N ASP A 166 8.61 22.82 -5.69
CA ASP A 166 8.22 21.48 -6.13
C ASP A 166 7.39 21.48 -7.43
N GLU A 167 6.60 22.52 -7.67
CA GLU A 167 5.84 22.73 -8.92
C GLU A 167 6.80 22.95 -10.10
N SER A 168 7.84 23.77 -9.92
CA SER A 168 8.86 24.02 -10.94
C SER A 168 9.75 22.79 -11.17
N LEU A 169 10.01 21.99 -10.13
CA LEU A 169 10.70 20.70 -10.28
C LEU A 169 9.90 19.72 -11.14
N ARG A 170 8.59 19.61 -10.92
CA ARG A 170 7.71 18.78 -11.77
C ARG A 170 7.62 19.32 -13.19
N ALA A 171 7.48 20.64 -13.37
CA ALA A 171 7.46 21.26 -14.69
C ALA A 171 8.76 21.01 -15.47
N LEU A 172 9.92 21.11 -14.82
CA LEU A 172 11.23 20.84 -15.42
C LEU A 172 11.45 19.35 -15.71
N SER A 173 10.97 18.45 -14.85
CA SER A 173 10.95 16.99 -15.11
C SER A 173 10.15 16.67 -16.38
N ASN A 174 8.94 17.22 -16.51
CA ASN A 174 8.09 17.06 -17.69
C ASN A 174 8.74 17.62 -18.96
N ALA A 175 9.37 18.80 -18.87
CA ALA A 175 10.04 19.46 -20.00
C ALA A 175 11.37 18.81 -20.41
N TYR A 176 12.09 18.17 -19.48
CA TYR A 176 13.46 17.67 -19.70
C TYR A 176 13.68 16.30 -19.05
N ARG A 177 13.46 15.23 -19.83
CA ARG A 177 13.52 13.82 -19.37
C ARG A 177 14.80 13.39 -18.63
N PRO A 178 16.03 13.83 -18.98
CA PRO A 178 17.20 13.55 -18.17
C PRO A 178 17.12 14.13 -16.75
N PHE A 179 16.45 15.27 -16.56
CA PHE A 179 16.18 15.81 -15.24
C PHE A 179 15.07 15.06 -14.49
N ASP A 180 14.07 14.51 -15.18
CA ASP A 180 13.12 13.56 -14.56
C ASP A 180 13.84 12.33 -14.01
N ALA A 181 14.72 11.72 -14.81
CA ALA A 181 15.55 10.58 -14.37
C ALA A 181 16.46 10.95 -13.19
N PHE A 182 17.07 12.14 -13.21
CA PHE A 182 17.86 12.70 -12.11
C PHE A 182 17.01 12.87 -10.83
N LEU A 183 15.84 13.50 -10.94
CA LEU A 183 14.95 13.82 -9.82
C LEU A 183 14.39 12.56 -9.15
N ARG A 184 14.05 11.54 -9.96
CA ARG A 184 13.67 10.20 -9.47
C ARG A 184 14.84 9.47 -8.79
N ARG A 185 16.04 9.54 -9.36
CA ARG A 185 17.25 8.89 -8.79
C ARG A 185 17.70 9.52 -7.46
N THR A 186 17.55 10.83 -7.33
CA THR A 186 17.94 11.61 -6.13
C THR A 186 16.83 11.73 -5.09
N ASN A 187 15.58 11.41 -5.44
CA ASN A 187 14.41 11.44 -4.56
C ASN A 187 14.18 12.81 -3.86
N VAL A 188 14.60 13.93 -4.46
CA VAL A 188 14.55 15.26 -3.81
C VAL A 188 13.14 15.66 -3.36
N LEU A 189 12.13 15.48 -4.22
CA LEU A 189 10.72 15.74 -3.88
C LEU A 189 10.27 14.93 -2.66
N ARG A 190 10.67 13.66 -2.56
CA ARG A 190 10.32 12.81 -1.43
C ARG A 190 11.06 13.24 -0.16
N ARG A 191 12.36 13.55 -0.24
CA ARG A 191 13.15 14.11 0.87
C ARG A 191 12.49 15.37 1.45
N ARG A 192 12.00 16.27 0.59
CA ARG A 192 11.29 17.48 1.01
C ARG A 192 9.95 17.23 1.72
N GLN A 193 9.29 16.11 1.43
CA GLN A 193 8.02 15.70 2.04
C GLN A 193 8.19 15.00 3.39
N VAL A 194 9.39 14.50 3.73
CA VAL A 194 9.67 13.96 5.07
C VAL A 194 9.86 15.12 6.04
N ARG A 195 8.74 15.61 6.59
CA ARG A 195 8.70 16.71 7.57
C ARG A 195 7.81 16.38 8.75
N CYS A 196 8.09 16.97 9.90
CA CYS A 196 7.17 16.92 11.03
C CYS A 196 5.92 17.73 10.69
N PHE A 197 4.72 17.12 10.72
CA PHE A 197 3.48 17.82 10.37
C PHE A 197 3.16 19.01 11.27
N TYR A 198 3.62 18.96 12.53
CA TYR A 198 3.41 20.00 13.53
C TYR A 198 4.49 21.11 13.47
N LEU A 199 5.77 20.77 13.57
CA LEU A 199 6.88 21.75 13.57
C LEU A 199 7.31 22.20 12.17
N SER A 200 6.86 21.53 11.10
CA SER A 200 7.34 21.68 9.72
C SER A 200 8.86 21.43 9.54
N THR A 201 9.55 20.91 10.56
CA THR A 201 10.98 20.59 10.53
C THR A 201 11.26 19.47 9.52
N PRO A 202 12.24 19.63 8.63
CA PRO A 202 12.62 18.60 7.68
C PRO A 202 13.45 17.50 8.33
N PHE A 203 13.33 16.28 7.81
CA PHE A 203 14.30 15.23 8.10
C PHE A 203 15.60 15.51 7.34
N GLU A 204 16.62 15.94 8.08
CA GLU A 204 17.98 16.07 7.57
C GLU A 204 18.74 14.75 7.76
N ASP A 205 18.90 14.03 6.66
CA ASP A 205 19.73 12.84 6.55
C ASP A 205 21.20 13.25 6.78
N CYS A 206 21.69 13.13 8.01
CA CYS A 206 22.94 13.74 8.49
C CYS A 206 24.22 13.20 7.81
N THR A 207 24.41 13.50 6.53
CA THR A 207 25.66 13.33 5.80
C THR A 207 26.68 14.34 6.28
N LYS A 208 27.26 14.07 7.45
CA LYS A 208 28.42 14.81 7.98
C LYS A 208 29.51 14.90 6.90
N PRO A 209 30.04 16.10 6.56
CA PRO A 209 31.42 16.18 6.14
C PRO A 209 32.31 15.76 7.31
N GLU A 210 33.40 15.05 7.03
CA GLU A 210 34.34 14.60 8.07
C GLU A 210 34.89 15.79 8.86
N GLY A 211 34.88 15.71 10.19
CA GLY A 211 35.38 16.77 11.09
C GLY A 211 34.34 17.78 11.59
N ALA A 212 33.09 17.77 11.12
CA ALA A 212 32.04 18.62 11.69
C ALA A 212 31.65 18.16 13.13
N PRO A 213 31.40 19.09 14.07
CA PRO A 213 30.90 18.75 15.41
C PRO A 213 29.58 17.98 15.32
N GLU A 214 29.29 17.14 16.32
CA GLU A 214 28.04 16.36 16.37
C GLU A 214 26.82 17.25 16.13
N PRO A 215 26.01 17.04 15.07
CA PRO A 215 24.79 17.80 14.86
C PRO A 215 23.86 17.52 16.03
N ALA A 216 23.39 18.60 16.67
CA ALA A 216 22.46 18.51 17.79
C ALA A 216 21.14 17.89 17.32
N SER A 217 20.99 16.58 17.55
CA SER A 217 19.89 15.72 17.12
C SER A 217 19.56 15.75 15.62
N SER A 218 19.94 14.68 14.89
CA SER A 218 19.12 14.24 13.75
C SER A 218 17.71 13.98 14.31
N GLU A 219 16.70 14.71 13.81
CA GLU A 219 15.36 14.66 14.40
C GLU A 219 14.77 13.26 14.25
N VAL A 220 14.42 12.63 15.38
CA VAL A 220 13.80 11.31 15.38
C VAL A 220 12.39 11.43 14.85
N MET A 221 12.15 10.84 13.69
CA MET A 221 10.85 10.84 13.02
C MET A 221 10.09 9.54 13.27
N GLY A 222 8.77 9.65 13.37
CA GLY A 222 7.88 8.54 13.70
C GLY A 222 6.41 8.84 13.48
N ILE A 223 5.55 8.04 14.10
CA ILE A 223 4.08 8.16 14.04
C ILE A 223 3.46 8.09 15.43
N GLY A 224 2.28 8.70 15.58
CA GLY A 224 1.47 8.62 16.79
C GLY A 224 0.63 7.34 16.79
N ILE A 225 0.76 6.52 17.85
CA ILE A 225 0.01 5.28 18.04
C ILE A 225 -1.01 5.45 19.17
N SER A 226 -2.25 5.03 18.92
CA SER A 226 -3.32 4.93 19.91
C SER A 226 -3.60 3.48 20.27
N LEU A 227 -3.92 3.25 21.55
CA LEU A 227 -4.33 1.97 22.10
C LEU A 227 -5.74 2.13 22.69
N GLU A 228 -6.74 1.57 22.01
CA GLU A 228 -8.14 1.61 22.41
C GLU A 228 -8.56 0.21 22.87
N GLY A 229 -8.64 0.01 24.19
CA GLY A 229 -8.66 -1.35 24.76
C GLY A 229 -7.41 -2.11 24.34
N ALA A 230 -7.56 -3.33 23.84
CA ALA A 230 -6.46 -4.13 23.29
C ALA A 230 -6.23 -3.92 21.78
N LYS A 231 -6.74 -2.82 21.17
CA LYS A 231 -6.61 -2.58 19.73
C LYS A 231 -5.69 -1.40 19.42
N LEU A 232 -4.73 -1.61 18.53
CA LEU A 232 -3.80 -0.57 18.09
C LEU A 232 -4.32 0.17 16.84
N SER A 233 -4.02 1.47 16.75
CA SER A 233 -4.29 2.27 15.54
C SER A 233 -3.27 3.41 15.38
N CYS A 234 -3.19 3.98 14.17
CA CYS A 234 -2.34 5.15 13.87
C CYS A 234 -3.20 6.37 13.50
N PRO A 235 -3.51 7.24 14.47
CA PRO A 235 -4.18 8.52 14.22
C PRO A 235 -3.46 9.46 13.23
N THR A 236 -2.12 9.54 13.30
CA THR A 236 -1.32 10.50 12.50
C THR A 236 -1.13 10.08 11.03
N LEU A 237 -1.84 9.05 10.57
CA LEU A 237 -1.60 8.39 9.28
C LEU A 237 -1.79 9.28 8.03
N LEU A 238 -2.71 10.25 8.05
CA LEU A 238 -2.78 11.30 7.00
C LEU A 238 -1.98 12.54 7.33
N ASP A 239 -1.56 12.69 8.58
CA ASP A 239 -0.97 13.94 9.04
C ASP A 239 0.48 14.03 8.55
N GLY A 240 1.13 12.88 8.33
CA GLY A 240 2.52 12.74 7.94
C GLY A 240 3.38 12.24 9.10
N PHE A 241 4.67 12.53 9.05
CA PHE A 241 5.57 12.18 10.16
C PHE A 241 5.39 13.12 11.34
N LEU A 242 5.54 12.59 12.54
CA LEU A 242 5.68 13.34 13.79
C LEU A 242 7.15 13.27 14.22
N SER A 243 7.72 14.38 14.73
CA SER A 243 9.04 14.33 15.36
C SER A 243 8.93 14.05 16.86
N GLU A 244 9.95 13.41 17.43
CA GLU A 244 10.07 13.18 18.87
C GLU A 244 10.02 14.50 19.66
N ALA A 245 10.57 15.59 19.09
CA ALA A 245 10.49 16.92 19.67
C ALA A 245 9.05 17.43 19.79
N ALA A 246 8.23 17.28 18.74
CA ALA A 246 6.82 17.65 18.79
C ALA A 246 6.04 16.81 19.82
N PHE A 247 6.34 15.51 19.92
CA PHE A 247 5.69 14.64 20.89
C PHE A 247 6.11 14.94 22.35
N GLN A 248 7.41 14.99 22.63
CA GLN A 248 7.93 15.13 24.00
C GLN A 248 7.95 16.57 24.49
N LYS A 249 8.50 17.51 23.70
CA LYS A 249 8.71 18.91 24.13
C LYS A 249 7.45 19.76 23.94
N CYS A 250 6.72 19.57 22.84
CA CYS A 250 5.49 20.34 22.55
C CYS A 250 4.20 19.64 23.03
N GLY A 251 4.30 18.43 23.61
CA GLY A 251 3.15 17.73 24.18
C GLY A 251 2.09 17.29 23.16
N VAL A 252 2.43 17.15 21.88
CA VAL A 252 1.45 16.81 20.83
C VAL A 252 0.90 15.39 21.06
N ARG A 253 -0.40 15.30 21.36
CA ARG A 253 -1.16 14.04 21.57
C ARG A 253 -2.40 13.92 20.68
N ARG A 254 -2.59 14.86 19.76
CA ARG A 254 -3.75 14.91 18.86
C ARG A 254 -3.31 15.06 17.41
N SER A 255 -3.94 14.26 16.56
CA SER A 255 -3.84 14.28 15.10
C SER A 255 -4.46 15.57 14.53
N ILE A 256 -4.11 15.95 13.30
CA ILE A 256 -4.77 17.04 12.54
C ILE A 256 -6.29 16.78 12.48
N ARG A 257 -6.71 15.52 12.36
CA ARG A 257 -8.11 15.08 12.41
C ARG A 257 -8.67 14.91 13.83
N LYS A 258 -8.03 15.53 14.83
CA LYS A 258 -8.42 15.58 16.26
C LYS A 258 -8.51 14.23 16.98
N LYS A 259 -7.99 13.15 16.38
CA LYS A 259 -7.88 11.83 17.02
C LYS A 259 -6.73 11.81 18.02
N GLU A 260 -6.95 11.23 19.20
CA GLU A 260 -5.94 11.18 20.27
C GLU A 260 -5.00 9.99 20.10
N PHE A 261 -3.74 10.15 20.51
CA PHE A 261 -2.74 9.09 20.56
C PHE A 261 -1.84 9.23 21.80
N GLY A 262 -1.55 8.11 22.45
CA GLY A 262 -0.78 8.06 23.70
C GLY A 262 0.71 7.80 23.51
N PHE A 263 1.10 7.20 22.38
CA PHE A 263 2.46 6.69 22.15
C PHE A 263 3.08 7.30 20.89
N PHE A 264 4.41 7.34 20.87
CA PHE A 264 5.22 7.73 19.71
C PHE A 264 6.08 6.56 19.29
N LEU A 265 5.88 6.05 18.07
CA LEU A 265 6.69 4.98 17.49
C LEU A 265 7.69 5.59 16.49
N PRO A 266 9.01 5.61 16.80
CA PRO A 266 10.03 5.99 15.84
C PRO A 266 10.03 5.04 14.64
N LEU A 267 10.22 5.58 13.43
CA LEU A 267 10.21 4.80 12.19
C LEU A 267 11.59 4.74 11.54
N ALA A 268 11.92 3.58 10.95
CA ALA A 268 13.11 3.43 10.13
C ALA A 268 12.93 4.19 8.81
N LEU A 269 13.49 5.39 8.69
CA LEU A 269 13.49 6.15 7.43
C LEU A 269 14.54 5.60 6.46
N ASN A 270 15.76 5.36 6.94
CA ASN A 270 16.82 4.67 6.20
C ASN A 270 17.71 3.90 7.19
N TYR A 271 18.61 3.06 6.70
CA TYR A 271 19.53 2.28 7.52
C TYR A 271 20.31 3.13 8.54
N ARG A 272 20.80 4.31 8.15
CA ARG A 272 21.59 5.20 9.02
C ARG A 272 20.75 5.76 10.17
N HIS A 273 19.56 6.27 9.87
CA HIS A 273 18.60 6.74 10.87
C HIS A 273 18.21 5.60 11.81
N PHE A 274 17.88 4.42 11.27
CA PHE A 274 17.51 3.25 12.07
C PHE A 274 18.58 2.90 13.11
N GLN A 275 19.86 2.89 12.74
CA GLN A 275 20.96 2.63 13.68
C GLN A 275 21.03 3.65 14.83
N GLN A 276 20.64 4.91 14.60
CA GLN A 276 20.57 5.94 15.64
C GLN A 276 19.32 5.82 16.54
N ILE A 277 18.19 5.36 16.00
CA ILE A 277 16.90 5.31 16.72
C ILE A 277 16.58 3.94 17.34
N LYS A 278 17.28 2.87 16.95
CA LYS A 278 17.04 1.49 17.40
C LYS A 278 16.79 1.35 18.92
N PRO A 279 17.56 1.98 19.84
CA PRO A 279 17.28 1.88 21.27
C PRO A 279 15.88 2.42 21.63
N ARG A 280 15.54 3.62 21.13
CA ARG A 280 14.22 4.25 21.30
C ARG A 280 13.08 3.40 20.72
N VAL A 281 13.32 2.74 19.57
CA VAL A 281 12.36 1.79 18.98
C VAL A 281 12.10 0.65 19.97
N LEU A 282 13.14 -0.05 20.41
CA LEU A 282 12.99 -1.24 21.27
C LEU A 282 12.32 -0.90 22.61
N ASP A 283 12.64 0.26 23.20
CA ASP A 283 12.01 0.71 24.46
C ASP A 283 10.53 1.09 24.26
N CYS A 284 10.18 1.72 23.12
CA CYS A 284 8.80 1.95 22.74
C CYS A 284 8.03 0.63 22.52
N LEU A 285 8.61 -0.34 21.80
CA LEU A 285 8.00 -1.66 21.58
C LEU A 285 7.77 -2.42 22.88
N LYS A 286 8.73 -2.39 23.83
CA LYS A 286 8.59 -2.99 25.16
C LYS A 286 7.44 -2.35 25.94
N THR A 287 7.35 -1.03 25.90
CA THR A 287 6.28 -0.25 26.57
C THR A 287 4.91 -0.59 25.96
N LEU A 288 4.77 -0.51 24.63
CA LEU A 288 3.54 -0.87 23.91
C LEU A 288 3.13 -2.33 24.16
N SER A 289 4.09 -3.26 24.15
CA SER A 289 3.83 -4.68 24.42
C SER A 289 3.32 -4.93 25.85
N ALA A 290 3.82 -4.18 26.84
CA ALA A 290 3.34 -4.25 28.21
C ALA A 290 1.92 -3.68 28.36
N GLU A 291 1.65 -2.51 27.78
CA GLU A 291 0.34 -1.85 27.83
C GLU A 291 -0.75 -2.68 27.12
N VAL A 292 -0.45 -3.24 25.94
CA VAL A 292 -1.36 -4.19 25.27
C VAL A 292 -1.65 -5.39 26.17
N ALA A 293 -0.64 -5.98 26.82
CA ALA A 293 -0.83 -7.11 27.73
C ALA A 293 -1.63 -6.76 29.00
N LEU A 294 -1.62 -5.50 29.47
CA LEU A 294 -2.44 -5.02 30.57
C LEU A 294 -3.90 -4.78 30.16
N SER A 295 -4.11 -4.38 28.90
CA SER A 295 -5.41 -4.03 28.31
C SER A 295 -6.27 -5.24 27.87
N GLU A 296 -5.67 -6.42 27.70
CA GLU A 296 -6.39 -7.64 27.31
C GLU A 296 -7.22 -8.20 28.49
N PRO A 297 -8.57 -8.20 28.43
CA PRO A 297 -9.39 -8.72 29.52
C PRO A 297 -9.26 -10.24 29.69
N TYR A 298 -9.01 -10.96 28.59
CA TYR A 298 -9.00 -12.43 28.55
C TYR A 298 -7.93 -13.08 29.46
N ARG A 299 -6.82 -12.38 29.73
CA ARG A 299 -5.68 -12.94 30.46
C ARG A 299 -5.85 -12.95 31.99
N ARG A 300 -6.92 -12.33 32.53
CA ARG A 300 -7.18 -12.24 33.98
C ARG A 300 -8.09 -13.36 34.51
N GLU A 301 -9.01 -13.89 33.70
CA GLU A 301 -9.99 -14.91 34.14
C GLU A 301 -9.57 -16.35 33.84
N HIS A 302 -8.79 -16.56 32.78
CA HIS A 302 -8.16 -17.85 32.49
C HIS A 302 -6.65 -17.73 32.56
N GLY A 303 -6.08 -18.22 33.67
CA GLY A 303 -4.66 -18.17 33.95
C GLY A 303 -3.82 -19.02 32.99
N PHE A 304 -3.48 -18.45 31.83
CA PHE A 304 -2.41 -18.93 30.95
C PHE A 304 -1.04 -18.65 31.59
N GLY A 305 -0.79 -19.34 32.70
CA GLY A 305 0.53 -19.42 33.30
C GLY A 305 1.48 -20.10 32.31
N SER A 306 2.54 -19.40 31.94
CA SER A 306 3.66 -19.97 31.19
C SER A 306 4.22 -21.15 32.00
N ARG A 307 3.85 -22.38 31.61
CA ARG A 307 4.26 -23.61 32.28
C ARG A 307 5.70 -23.95 31.92
N SER A 308 6.64 -23.18 32.47
CA SER A 308 7.92 -23.77 32.87
C SER A 308 7.61 -24.91 33.85
N HIS A 309 8.35 -26.02 33.75
CA HIS A 309 8.11 -27.22 34.55
C HIS A 309 8.08 -26.89 36.05
N ARG A 310 6.97 -27.21 36.71
CA ARG A 310 6.87 -27.17 38.17
C ARG A 310 7.24 -28.55 38.71
N PRO A 311 8.33 -28.70 39.49
CA PRO A 311 8.58 -29.95 40.21
C PRO A 311 7.45 -30.21 41.21
N THR A 312 7.07 -31.47 41.34
CA THR A 312 6.15 -31.93 42.39
C THR A 312 6.81 -31.78 43.76
N ALA A 313 6.17 -31.05 44.67
CA ALA A 313 6.58 -30.95 46.07
C ALA A 313 5.38 -31.26 46.99
N ALA A 314 5.64 -32.06 48.01
CA ALA A 314 4.63 -32.61 48.92
C ALA A 314 4.12 -31.58 49.95
N ARG A 315 3.06 -31.96 50.68
CA ARG A 315 2.45 -31.17 51.76
C ARG A 315 3.40 -30.96 52.94
N GLY A 316 3.36 -29.76 53.52
CA GLY A 316 3.86 -29.45 54.87
C GLY A 316 3.50 -28.01 55.25
N PRO A 317 2.85 -27.74 56.40
CA PRO A 317 2.48 -26.38 56.81
C PRO A 317 3.59 -25.74 57.64
N GLY A 318 4.03 -24.54 57.26
CA GLY A 318 5.02 -23.76 58.02
C GLY A 318 5.02 -22.29 57.62
N TYR A 319 4.59 -21.42 58.54
CA TYR A 319 4.68 -19.97 58.39
C TYR A 319 6.14 -19.53 58.56
N VAL A 320 6.76 -18.98 57.51
CA VAL A 320 7.96 -18.12 57.64
C VAL A 320 7.82 -16.91 56.72
N ARG A 321 8.12 -15.74 57.28
CA ARG A 321 8.01 -14.42 56.65
C ARG A 321 9.40 -14.01 56.13
N GLY A 322 9.50 -13.59 54.87
CA GLY A 322 10.70 -12.93 54.33
C GLY A 322 11.59 -13.77 53.42
N ALA A 323 11.20 -13.90 52.16
CA ALA A 323 12.12 -14.05 51.03
C ALA A 323 11.46 -13.39 49.82
N THR A 324 12.17 -12.49 49.14
CA THR A 324 11.72 -11.90 47.87
C THR A 324 11.65 -13.00 46.80
N PRO A 325 10.56 -13.11 46.02
CA PRO A 325 10.53 -14.06 44.92
C PRO A 325 11.53 -13.62 43.86
N ALA A 326 12.51 -14.49 43.55
CA ALA A 326 13.48 -14.23 42.50
C ALA A 326 12.75 -14.00 41.17
N MET A 327 12.84 -12.78 40.63
CA MET A 327 12.32 -12.48 39.30
C MET A 327 13.11 -13.29 38.27
N ASN A 328 12.41 -14.07 37.45
CA ASN A 328 13.02 -14.76 36.31
C ASN A 328 13.67 -13.72 35.38
N THR A 329 15.00 -13.68 35.37
CA THR A 329 15.80 -12.84 34.49
C THR A 329 15.72 -13.38 33.06
N ARG A 330 14.67 -12.99 32.31
CA ARG A 330 14.66 -13.14 30.85
C ARG A 330 15.89 -12.43 30.29
N SER A 331 16.56 -13.05 29.32
CA SER A 331 17.65 -12.37 28.62
C SER A 331 17.12 -11.15 27.87
N ALA A 332 17.92 -10.08 27.78
CA ALA A 332 17.54 -8.86 27.06
C ALA A 332 17.14 -9.17 25.61
N VAL A 333 17.86 -10.08 24.94
CA VAL A 333 17.57 -10.56 23.59
C VAL A 333 16.17 -11.18 23.49
N GLN A 334 15.73 -11.97 24.48
CA GLN A 334 14.38 -12.53 24.47
C GLN A 334 13.31 -11.44 24.69
N ALA A 335 13.58 -10.45 25.53
CA ALA A 335 12.66 -9.32 25.73
C ALA A 335 12.52 -8.45 24.46
N ASP A 336 13.59 -8.30 23.67
CA ASP A 336 13.56 -7.64 22.36
C ASP A 336 12.76 -8.47 21.33
N VAL A 337 12.92 -9.80 21.32
CA VAL A 337 12.13 -10.71 20.45
C VAL A 337 10.64 -10.69 20.84
N ASP A 338 10.34 -10.71 22.13
CA ASP A 338 8.97 -10.70 22.66
C ASP A 338 8.24 -9.39 22.31
N SER A 339 8.92 -8.25 22.39
CA SER A 339 8.30 -6.93 22.18
C SER A 339 7.91 -6.67 20.73
N VAL A 340 8.64 -7.22 19.76
CA VAL A 340 8.35 -7.08 18.32
C VAL A 340 6.98 -7.65 17.93
N ASN A 341 6.42 -8.59 18.71
CA ASN A 341 5.09 -9.13 18.45
C ASN A 341 3.99 -8.05 18.42
N VAL A 342 4.19 -6.91 19.11
CA VAL A 342 3.25 -5.79 19.08
C VAL A 342 3.12 -5.16 17.68
N LEU A 343 4.15 -5.26 16.83
CA LEU A 343 4.10 -4.81 15.44
C LEU A 343 3.30 -5.76 14.54
N TYR A 344 3.36 -7.07 14.77
CA TYR A 344 2.53 -8.05 14.05
C TYR A 344 1.05 -7.81 14.36
N LYS A 345 0.74 -7.59 15.64
CA LYS A 345 -0.60 -7.20 16.10
C LYS A 345 -1.05 -5.86 15.52
N PHE A 346 -0.20 -4.83 15.53
CA PHE A 346 -0.52 -3.52 14.96
C PHE A 346 -0.86 -3.60 13.47
N LEU A 347 -0.07 -4.34 12.68
CA LEU A 347 -0.36 -4.57 11.26
C LEU A 347 -1.67 -5.34 11.06
N ASN A 348 -1.95 -6.36 11.87
CA ASN A 348 -3.23 -7.08 11.82
C ASN A 348 -4.44 -6.17 12.15
N ASP A 349 -4.33 -5.35 13.20
CA ASP A 349 -5.38 -4.38 13.61
C ASP A 349 -5.60 -3.30 12.52
N ALA A 350 -4.54 -2.88 11.84
CA ALA A 350 -4.59 -1.95 10.71
C ALA A 350 -5.27 -2.59 9.49
N VAL A 351 -4.87 -3.80 9.09
CA VAL A 351 -5.48 -4.53 7.96
C VAL A 351 -6.96 -4.81 8.22
N GLY A 352 -7.31 -5.29 9.42
CA GLY A 352 -8.71 -5.53 9.79
C GLY A 352 -9.55 -4.24 9.79
N THR A 353 -8.93 -3.09 10.05
CA THR A 353 -9.61 -1.78 9.96
C THR A 353 -9.79 -1.35 8.50
N TYR A 354 -8.76 -1.51 7.67
CA TYR A 354 -8.86 -1.26 6.23
C TYR A 354 -9.92 -2.13 5.55
N MET A 355 -9.95 -3.45 5.84
CA MET A 355 -10.97 -4.36 5.31
C MET A 355 -12.40 -3.88 5.60
N ARG A 356 -12.69 -3.49 6.85
CA ARG A 356 -14.01 -2.94 7.23
C ARG A 356 -14.32 -1.63 6.52
N THR A 357 -13.33 -0.77 6.27
CA THR A 357 -13.52 0.45 5.47
C THR A 357 -13.85 0.11 4.01
N CYS A 358 -13.16 -0.86 3.40
CA CYS A 358 -13.46 -1.31 2.04
C CYS A 358 -14.85 -1.98 1.93
N GLU A 359 -15.23 -2.84 2.88
CA GLU A 359 -16.58 -3.42 2.97
C GLU A 359 -17.64 -2.32 3.11
N ALA A 360 -17.45 -1.34 4.00
CA ALA A 360 -18.38 -0.23 4.16
C ALA A 360 -18.51 0.68 2.92
N ILE A 361 -17.48 0.74 2.06
CA ILE A 361 -17.53 1.45 0.78
C ILE A 361 -18.27 0.63 -0.29
N LEU A 362 -18.01 -0.68 -0.35
CA LEU A 362 -18.53 -1.59 -1.38
C LEU A 362 -19.97 -2.05 -1.12
N ASP A 363 -20.36 -2.21 0.15
CA ASP A 363 -21.73 -2.53 0.57
C ASP A 363 -22.60 -1.27 0.72
N ALA A 364 -22.07 -0.07 0.44
CA ALA A 364 -22.84 1.16 0.48
C ALA A 364 -23.91 1.17 -0.63
N PRO A 365 -25.18 1.54 -0.33
CA PRO A 365 -26.19 1.67 -1.37
C PRO A 365 -25.79 2.76 -2.37
N PRO A 366 -25.95 2.54 -3.69
CA PRO A 366 -25.63 3.51 -4.74
C PRO A 366 -26.17 4.92 -4.42
N ALA A 367 -25.39 5.95 -4.76
CA ALA A 367 -25.70 7.33 -4.37
C ALA A 367 -27.07 7.81 -4.90
N ALA A 368 -27.56 7.21 -5.98
CA ALA A 368 -28.91 7.38 -6.51
C ALA A 368 -30.03 7.13 -5.47
N LEU A 369 -29.89 6.09 -4.63
CA LEU A 369 -30.88 5.73 -3.59
C LEU A 369 -30.96 6.74 -2.44
N ARG A 370 -29.96 7.62 -2.28
CA ARG A 370 -30.02 8.72 -1.28
C ARG A 370 -30.76 9.96 -1.78
N ARG A 371 -31.12 10.05 -3.07
CA ARG A 371 -31.82 11.22 -3.65
C ARG A 371 -33.27 10.97 -4.08
N ARG A 372 -33.74 9.73 -4.06
CA ARG A 372 -35.18 9.42 -4.24
C ARG A 372 -35.65 8.46 -3.16
N GLY A 373 -36.55 8.97 -2.32
CA GLY A 373 -37.65 8.12 -1.90
C GLY A 373 -38.52 7.78 -3.11
N ASP A 374 -39.04 6.57 -3.11
CA ASP A 374 -40.10 6.03 -3.97
C ASP A 374 -39.74 5.52 -5.39
N MET A 375 -40.51 4.49 -5.76
CA MET A 375 -40.59 3.70 -6.99
C MET A 375 -39.37 2.89 -7.43
N GLY A 376 -39.53 1.55 -7.37
CA GLY A 376 -38.55 0.57 -7.82
C GLY A 376 -38.39 0.53 -9.34
N GLY A 377 -37.14 0.42 -9.78
CA GLY A 377 -36.74 0.29 -11.18
C GLY A 377 -35.43 -0.49 -11.31
N ASN A 378 -35.28 -1.23 -12.40
CA ASN A 378 -34.25 -2.24 -12.62
C ASN A 378 -32.81 -1.74 -12.39
N SER A 379 -32.05 -2.40 -11.53
CA SER A 379 -30.70 -1.97 -11.13
C SER A 379 -29.62 -2.41 -12.12
N GLN A 380 -29.39 -1.60 -13.15
CA GLN A 380 -28.14 -1.57 -13.90
C GLN A 380 -27.22 -0.51 -13.29
N SER A 381 -25.99 -0.90 -12.92
CA SER A 381 -24.98 -0.01 -12.34
C SER A 381 -24.54 1.04 -13.37
N HIS A 382 -24.79 2.32 -13.08
CA HIS A 382 -24.37 3.41 -13.95
C HIS A 382 -22.84 3.59 -13.87
N PRO A 383 -22.11 3.90 -14.97
CA PRO A 383 -20.65 4.02 -14.93
C PRO A 383 -20.11 5.02 -13.89
N GLN A 384 -20.90 6.04 -13.56
CA GLN A 384 -20.59 7.05 -12.55
C GLN A 384 -20.58 6.50 -11.11
N ASP A 385 -21.36 5.46 -10.80
CA ASP A 385 -21.34 4.82 -9.47
C ASP A 385 -20.05 3.99 -9.28
N GLU A 386 -19.59 3.30 -10.35
CA GLU A 386 -18.31 2.54 -10.35
C GLU A 386 -17.11 3.45 -10.07
N GLU A 387 -17.04 4.61 -10.75
CA GLU A 387 -15.97 5.60 -10.58
C GLU A 387 -15.97 6.20 -9.15
N SER A 388 -17.15 6.43 -8.58
CA SER A 388 -17.33 6.99 -7.23
C SER A 388 -16.81 6.06 -6.12
N TYR A 389 -17.20 4.77 -6.14
CA TYR A 389 -16.69 3.84 -5.13
C TYR A 389 -15.21 3.50 -5.37
N SER A 390 -14.75 3.46 -6.62
CA SER A 390 -13.33 3.26 -6.95
C SER A 390 -12.46 4.38 -6.39
N THR A 391 -12.89 5.63 -6.50
CA THR A 391 -12.21 6.80 -5.90
C THR A 391 -12.16 6.69 -4.37
N SER A 392 -13.24 6.22 -3.76
CA SER A 392 -13.32 6.01 -2.30
C SER A 392 -12.37 4.89 -1.83
N LEU A 393 -12.26 3.81 -2.60
CA LEU A 393 -11.30 2.72 -2.33
C LEU A 393 -9.85 3.14 -2.54
N MET A 394 -9.56 3.97 -3.55
CA MET A 394 -8.24 4.58 -3.75
C MET A 394 -7.84 5.39 -2.53
N HIS A 395 -8.73 6.26 -2.04
CA HIS A 395 -8.44 7.05 -0.83
C HIS A 395 -8.26 6.17 0.42
N ALA A 396 -8.99 5.06 0.54
CA ALA A 396 -8.77 4.08 1.60
C ALA A 396 -7.39 3.38 1.47
N ALA A 397 -6.91 3.13 0.25
CA ALA A 397 -5.60 2.54 0.01
C ALA A 397 -4.46 3.54 0.32
N GLU A 398 -4.57 4.79 -0.17
CA GLU A 398 -3.69 5.91 0.19
C GLU A 398 -3.57 6.09 1.71
N MET A 399 -4.70 5.93 2.40
CA MET A 399 -4.79 5.94 3.85
C MET A 399 -4.01 4.78 4.50
N PHE A 400 -4.20 3.54 4.04
CA PHE A 400 -3.69 2.36 4.74
C PHE A 400 -2.24 2.01 4.41
N LEU A 401 -1.87 2.07 3.13
CA LEU A 401 -0.64 1.47 2.61
C LEU A 401 0.67 2.04 3.18
N PRO A 402 0.78 3.36 3.48
CA PRO A 402 1.98 3.92 4.10
C PRO A 402 2.31 3.27 5.44
N VAL A 403 1.33 3.01 6.31
CA VAL A 403 1.57 2.32 7.59
C VAL A 403 2.02 0.88 7.37
N TYR A 404 1.46 0.18 6.38
CA TYR A 404 1.90 -1.19 6.09
C TYR A 404 3.37 -1.22 5.64
N TRP A 405 3.77 -0.37 4.69
CA TRP A 405 5.16 -0.32 4.22
C TRP A 405 6.13 0.15 5.30
N GLN A 406 5.78 1.20 6.07
CA GLN A 406 6.66 1.76 7.11
C GLN A 406 6.93 0.76 8.24
N ILE A 407 5.93 -0.04 8.64
CA ILE A 407 6.12 -1.06 9.67
C ILE A 407 6.80 -2.31 9.12
N MET A 408 6.52 -2.72 7.87
CA MET A 408 7.28 -3.80 7.22
C MET A 408 8.76 -3.43 7.05
N HIS A 409 9.07 -2.18 6.71
CA HIS A 409 10.43 -1.65 6.64
C HIS A 409 11.12 -1.62 8.02
N LEU A 410 10.40 -1.20 9.07
CA LEU A 410 10.90 -1.29 10.45
C LEU A 410 11.18 -2.73 10.88
N LEU A 411 10.30 -3.68 10.54
CA LEU A 411 10.46 -5.10 10.82
C LEU A 411 11.66 -5.72 10.09
N LEU A 412 11.88 -5.36 8.81
CA LEU A 412 13.05 -5.78 8.04
C LEU A 412 14.35 -5.22 8.64
N CYS A 413 14.38 -3.93 9.01
CA CYS A 413 15.49 -3.32 9.73
C CYS A 413 15.82 -4.06 11.04
N LEU A 414 14.81 -4.36 11.85
CA LEU A 414 14.94 -5.11 13.11
C LEU A 414 15.44 -6.54 12.89
N CYS A 415 14.94 -7.25 11.87
CA CYS A 415 15.39 -8.62 11.55
C CYS A 415 16.84 -8.68 11.07
N ARG A 416 17.27 -7.69 10.28
CA ARG A 416 18.66 -7.56 9.80
C ARG A 416 19.64 -7.31 10.95
N ASP A 417 19.25 -6.46 11.89
CA ASP A 417 20.07 -6.04 13.02
C ASP A 417 20.09 -7.07 14.17
N ASN A 418 18.96 -7.70 14.48
CA ASN A 418 18.87 -8.78 15.45
C ASN A 418 18.27 -10.05 14.81
N PRO A 419 19.13 -10.96 14.28
CA PRO A 419 18.70 -12.20 13.65
C PRO A 419 17.92 -13.16 14.58
N ALA A 420 17.87 -12.94 15.90
CA ALA A 420 16.99 -13.70 16.79
C ALA A 420 15.51 -13.46 16.49
N ILE A 421 15.14 -12.26 16.05
CA ILE A 421 13.77 -11.89 15.65
C ILE A 421 13.34 -12.72 14.44
N LEU A 422 14.18 -12.76 13.39
CA LEU A 422 13.94 -13.56 12.19
C LEU A 422 13.89 -15.06 12.51
N ARG A 423 14.80 -15.58 13.35
CA ARG A 423 14.75 -16.97 13.80
C ARG A 423 13.46 -17.30 14.54
N ALA A 424 12.97 -16.40 15.41
CA ALA A 424 11.70 -16.60 16.12
C ALA A 424 10.50 -16.58 15.16
N ALA A 425 10.46 -15.63 14.22
CA ALA A 425 9.42 -15.54 13.19
C ALA A 425 9.39 -16.80 12.29
N HIS A 426 10.55 -17.21 11.76
CA HIS A 426 10.69 -18.43 10.95
C HIS A 426 10.30 -19.69 11.75
N THR A 427 10.70 -19.76 13.03
CA THR A 427 10.32 -20.86 13.92
C THR A 427 8.80 -20.91 14.17
N ARG A 428 8.11 -19.77 14.34
CA ARG A 428 6.65 -19.70 14.49
C ARG A 428 5.94 -20.24 13.23
N VAL A 429 6.38 -19.79 12.05
CA VAL A 429 5.83 -20.27 10.76
C VAL A 429 6.11 -21.75 10.54
N ARG A 430 7.34 -22.23 10.81
CA ARG A 430 7.70 -23.66 10.77
C ARG A 430 6.84 -24.49 11.71
N GLN A 431 6.67 -24.08 12.97
CA GLN A 431 5.82 -24.80 13.93
C GLN A 431 4.36 -24.87 13.47
N PHE A 432 3.83 -23.82 12.85
CA PHE A 432 2.49 -23.87 12.27
C PHE A 432 2.39 -24.86 11.08
N ILE A 433 3.41 -24.92 10.22
CA ILE A 433 3.46 -25.84 9.07
C ILE A 433 3.65 -27.30 9.55
N ASP A 434 4.71 -27.57 10.30
CA ASP A 434 5.20 -28.91 10.62
C ASP A 434 4.39 -29.62 11.74
N SER A 435 3.74 -28.86 12.63
CA SER A 435 3.00 -29.39 13.80
C SER A 435 1.50 -29.08 13.73
N PRO A 436 0.65 -29.96 13.17
CA PRO A 436 -0.81 -29.77 13.09
C PRO A 436 -1.50 -29.47 14.43
N GLU A 437 -0.98 -30.01 15.54
CA GLU A 437 -1.44 -29.77 16.90
C GLU A 437 -1.23 -28.31 17.35
N LYS A 438 -0.17 -27.64 16.88
CA LYS A 438 0.16 -26.24 17.19
C LYS A 438 -0.58 -25.20 16.34
N ARG A 439 -1.49 -25.64 15.46
CA ARG A 439 -2.32 -24.73 14.66
C ARG A 439 -3.56 -24.23 15.42
N SER A 440 -3.87 -24.79 16.59
CA SER A 440 -5.09 -24.43 17.33
C SER A 440 -5.02 -23.00 17.89
N LYS A 441 -6.18 -22.43 18.26
CA LYS A 441 -6.27 -21.13 18.97
C LYS A 441 -5.50 -21.07 20.30
N GLU A 442 -5.14 -22.20 20.89
CA GLU A 442 -4.34 -22.28 22.11
C GLU A 442 -2.86 -21.89 21.86
N TYR A 443 -2.33 -22.28 20.70
CA TYR A 443 -0.93 -22.06 20.32
C TYR A 443 -0.75 -20.87 19.36
N GLU A 444 -1.72 -20.67 18.46
CA GLU A 444 -1.70 -19.63 17.43
C GLU A 444 -3.06 -18.90 17.42
N PRO A 445 -3.29 -17.93 18.33
CA PRO A 445 -4.61 -17.37 18.58
C PRO A 445 -5.19 -16.64 17.35
N GLU A 446 -4.35 -15.88 16.64
CA GLU A 446 -4.76 -14.96 15.56
C GLU A 446 -4.03 -15.25 14.24
N LEU A 447 -4.72 -15.89 13.29
CA LEU A 447 -4.16 -16.21 11.97
C LEU A 447 -3.74 -14.96 11.18
N GLY A 448 -4.37 -13.81 11.44
CA GLY A 448 -4.00 -12.55 10.81
C GLY A 448 -2.64 -12.01 11.28
N GLU A 449 -2.25 -12.28 12.53
CA GLU A 449 -0.88 -11.99 13.00
C GLU A 449 0.12 -12.97 12.40
N LEU A 450 -0.20 -14.26 12.38
CA LEU A 450 0.64 -15.27 11.71
C LEU A 450 0.88 -14.91 10.24
N LEU A 451 -0.11 -14.35 9.54
CA LEU A 451 0.04 -13.89 8.16
C LEU A 451 1.03 -12.71 8.01
N VAL A 452 1.08 -11.79 8.98
CA VAL A 452 2.11 -10.75 9.04
C VAL A 452 3.49 -11.35 9.33
N VAL A 453 3.59 -12.32 10.25
CA VAL A 453 4.85 -13.03 10.54
C VAL A 453 5.34 -13.78 9.29
N ALA A 454 4.44 -14.44 8.56
CA ALA A 454 4.76 -15.14 7.33
C ALA A 454 5.22 -14.18 6.23
N ALA A 455 4.50 -13.06 6.02
CA ALA A 455 4.92 -11.98 5.11
C ALA A 455 6.34 -11.49 5.39
N LEU A 456 6.69 -11.27 6.66
CA LEU A 456 8.06 -10.90 7.06
C LEU A 456 9.07 -12.00 6.74
N VAL A 457 8.76 -13.27 7.00
CA VAL A 457 9.66 -14.40 6.70
C VAL A 457 9.92 -14.53 5.20
N PHE A 458 8.90 -14.36 4.35
CA PHE A 458 9.07 -14.38 2.89
C PHE A 458 9.90 -13.19 2.39
N ALA A 459 9.62 -11.97 2.86
CA ALA A 459 10.43 -10.79 2.53
C ALA A 459 11.91 -10.96 2.96
N CYS A 460 12.16 -11.53 4.15
CA CYS A 460 13.51 -11.85 4.62
C CYS A 460 14.20 -12.97 3.81
N GLN A 461 13.43 -13.88 3.22
CA GLN A 461 13.94 -14.93 2.33
C GLN A 461 14.37 -14.35 0.98
N ASP A 462 13.56 -13.48 0.39
CA ASP A 462 13.87 -12.78 -0.86
C ASP A 462 15.09 -11.84 -0.71
N GLU A 463 15.27 -11.25 0.48
CA GLU A 463 16.43 -10.41 0.84
C GLU A 463 17.72 -11.20 1.15
N GLY A 464 17.65 -12.53 1.22
CA GLY A 464 18.79 -13.39 1.57
C GLY A 464 19.22 -13.33 3.04
N LEU A 465 18.33 -12.95 3.97
CA LEU A 465 18.63 -12.82 5.40
C LEU A 465 18.57 -14.15 6.17
N LEU A 466 17.97 -15.18 5.59
CA LEU A 466 18.17 -16.56 6.06
C LEU A 466 19.42 -17.13 5.39
N PRO A 467 20.29 -17.87 6.12
CA PRO A 467 21.48 -18.46 5.54
C PRO A 467 21.08 -19.46 4.46
N SER A 468 21.40 -19.13 3.20
CA SER A 468 21.45 -20.12 2.16
C SER A 468 22.48 -21.18 2.53
N LYS A 469 22.24 -22.42 2.11
CA LYS A 469 23.25 -23.46 2.18
C LYS A 469 24.44 -22.98 1.35
N GLU A 470 25.61 -22.82 1.97
CA GLU A 470 26.84 -22.70 1.19
C GLU A 470 26.90 -23.91 0.23
N PRO A 471 27.30 -23.70 -1.04
CA PRO A 471 27.70 -24.82 -1.87
C PRO A 471 28.84 -25.51 -1.11
N ILE A 472 28.72 -26.83 -0.92
CA ILE A 472 29.77 -27.62 -0.27
C ILE A 472 31.07 -27.31 -1.01
N GLU A 473 32.02 -26.65 -0.34
CA GLU A 473 33.36 -26.48 -0.87
C GLU A 473 33.87 -27.86 -1.22
N SER A 474 34.11 -28.09 -2.52
CA SER A 474 34.81 -29.26 -2.99
C SER A 474 36.16 -29.31 -2.28
N ALA A 475 36.36 -30.36 -1.48
CA ALA A 475 37.57 -30.54 -0.70
C ALA A 475 38.83 -30.32 -1.56
N PRO A 476 39.91 -29.73 -1.01
CA PRO A 476 41.10 -29.43 -1.79
C PRO A 476 41.67 -30.72 -2.41
N ASP A 477 41.91 -30.66 -3.72
CA ASP A 477 42.45 -31.79 -4.48
C ASP A 477 43.76 -32.31 -3.86
N PRO A 478 43.95 -33.64 -3.75
CA PRO A 478 45.21 -34.19 -3.26
C PRO A 478 46.35 -33.90 -4.26
N PRO A 479 47.59 -33.66 -3.76
CA PRO A 479 48.69 -33.19 -4.59
C PRO A 479 49.13 -34.22 -5.65
N PRO A 480 49.69 -33.77 -6.79
CA PRO A 480 49.94 -34.61 -7.96
C PRO A 480 51.06 -35.63 -7.69
N ARG A 481 50.71 -36.92 -7.73
CA ARG A 481 51.71 -38.00 -7.73
C ARG A 481 52.28 -38.20 -9.13
N GLN A 482 53.54 -37.83 -9.33
CA GLN A 482 54.29 -38.22 -10.51
C GLN A 482 54.70 -39.71 -10.44
N SER A 483 54.29 -40.45 -11.46
CA SER A 483 55.10 -41.44 -12.18
C SER A 483 55.94 -42.44 -11.38
N GLN A 484 55.45 -43.69 -11.27
CA GLN A 484 56.31 -44.83 -11.59
C GLN A 484 55.55 -46.02 -12.21
N ARG A 485 56.32 -46.81 -12.97
CA ARG A 485 55.94 -47.60 -14.15
C ARG A 485 55.51 -49.03 -13.80
N LEU A 486 54.85 -49.71 -14.77
CA LEU A 486 54.69 -51.17 -14.92
C LEU A 486 53.65 -51.83 -13.97
N GLN A 487 52.85 -52.85 -14.33
CA GLN A 487 52.90 -53.79 -15.48
C GLN A 487 51.53 -54.02 -16.18
N ARG A 488 51.55 -54.75 -17.30
CA ARG A 488 50.39 -55.20 -18.11
C ARG A 488 49.72 -56.45 -17.50
N THR A 489 48.40 -56.64 -17.70
CA THR A 489 47.81 -57.68 -18.61
C THR A 489 46.27 -57.68 -18.56
N PRO A 490 45.56 -58.26 -19.57
CA PRO A 490 44.15 -57.97 -19.83
C PRO A 490 43.18 -59.13 -19.53
N GLY A 491 41.89 -58.82 -19.32
CA GLY A 491 40.84 -59.83 -19.24
C GLY A 491 39.40 -59.30 -19.31
N SER A 492 38.68 -59.72 -20.36
CA SER A 492 37.24 -60.03 -20.45
C SER A 492 36.20 -59.09 -19.82
N ARG A 493 35.39 -58.36 -20.60
CA ARG A 493 34.21 -58.81 -21.41
C ARG A 493 32.89 -58.86 -20.62
N THR A 494 31.94 -58.02 -21.06
CA THR A 494 30.48 -58.30 -21.30
C THR A 494 29.64 -59.00 -20.20
N ASN A 495 28.37 -58.64 -19.93
CA ASN A 495 27.38 -58.11 -20.87
C ASN A 495 26.18 -57.45 -20.16
N ASN A 496 25.41 -56.69 -20.94
CA ASN A 496 24.05 -56.20 -20.67
C ASN A 496 23.08 -57.27 -20.15
N LEU A 497 21.96 -56.84 -19.53
CA LEU A 497 20.63 -57.07 -20.09
C LEU A 497 19.51 -56.22 -19.44
N LEU A 498 18.71 -55.55 -20.25
CA LEU A 498 17.39 -55.02 -19.88
C LEU A 498 16.30 -56.08 -20.08
N ARG A 499 15.25 -56.09 -19.24
CA ARG A 499 13.83 -56.34 -19.62
C ARG A 499 12.91 -56.13 -18.40
N THR A 500 12.15 -55.03 -18.33
CA THR A 500 10.73 -54.84 -18.77
C THR A 500 9.64 -55.35 -17.82
N PRO A 501 8.44 -54.71 -17.76
CA PRO A 501 7.54 -54.79 -16.61
C PRO A 501 6.24 -55.58 -16.83
N ASN A 502 5.57 -56.02 -15.75
CA ASN A 502 4.11 -56.01 -15.59
C ASN A 502 3.62 -56.68 -14.28
N LYS A 503 2.73 -56.05 -13.50
CA LYS A 503 1.28 -56.38 -13.39
C LYS A 503 0.56 -55.61 -12.26
N ARG A 504 -0.75 -55.38 -12.46
CA ARG A 504 -1.71 -54.79 -11.50
C ARG A 504 -2.39 -55.84 -10.61
N ARG A 505 -2.74 -55.45 -9.38
CA ARG A 505 -3.88 -55.82 -8.48
C ARG A 505 -3.39 -55.76 -7.02
N GLY A 506 -4.11 -55.20 -6.04
CA GLY A 506 -5.36 -54.41 -6.07
C GLY A 506 -5.78 -53.96 -4.65
N ALA A 507 -6.56 -52.87 -4.58
CA ALA A 507 -7.45 -52.43 -3.49
C ALA A 507 -7.02 -52.57 -2.00
N SER A 508 -6.68 -51.43 -1.39
CA SER A 508 -7.30 -50.98 -0.13
C SER A 508 -7.34 -49.46 -0.12
N VAL A 509 -8.49 -48.85 0.14
CA VAL A 509 -8.72 -47.40 -0.01
C VAL A 509 -8.84 -46.75 1.36
N ALA A 510 -7.81 -45.99 1.73
CA ALA A 510 -7.84 -45.04 2.83
C ALA A 510 -7.22 -43.71 2.33
N PRO A 511 -7.98 -42.61 2.19
CA PRO A 511 -7.44 -41.34 1.73
C PRO A 511 -6.65 -40.68 2.86
N SER A 512 -5.32 -40.87 2.84
CA SER A 512 -4.41 -40.19 3.77
C SER A 512 -4.33 -38.70 3.45
N LEU A 513 -4.97 -37.86 4.27
CA LEU A 513 -4.71 -36.42 4.34
C LEU A 513 -3.34 -36.07 4.97
N ALA A 514 -2.52 -37.08 5.27
CA ALA A 514 -1.11 -36.93 5.56
C ALA A 514 -0.30 -37.05 4.25
N GLY A 515 0.32 -35.94 3.83
CA GLY A 515 1.30 -35.97 2.74
C GLY A 515 2.47 -36.89 3.10
N SER A 516 2.70 -37.92 2.29
CA SER A 516 3.82 -38.85 2.48
C SER A 516 5.13 -38.25 1.99
N SER A 517 5.65 -37.28 2.74
CA SER A 517 7.02 -36.75 2.65
C SER A 517 7.61 -36.40 4.04
N ALA A 518 6.98 -36.88 5.11
CA ALA A 518 7.26 -36.55 6.51
C ALA A 518 8.63 -37.04 7.07
N SER A 519 9.56 -37.50 6.22
CA SER A 519 10.94 -37.85 6.60
C SER A 519 12.02 -37.02 5.88
N GLN A 520 11.64 -36.04 5.03
CA GLN A 520 12.60 -35.16 4.33
C GLN A 520 12.36 -33.65 4.54
N SER A 521 11.16 -33.22 4.96
CA SER A 521 10.80 -31.79 5.11
C SER A 521 11.71 -30.97 6.06
N SER A 522 12.20 -31.57 7.16
CA SER A 522 12.91 -30.81 8.22
C SER A 522 14.25 -30.19 7.81
N LYS A 523 14.71 -30.41 6.57
CA LYS A 523 16.01 -29.97 6.06
C LYS A 523 15.97 -28.75 5.13
N ASP A 524 14.81 -28.32 4.63
CA ASP A 524 14.74 -27.18 3.71
C ASP A 524 14.48 -25.86 4.46
N GLN A 525 15.47 -24.97 4.53
CA GLN A 525 15.34 -23.68 5.23
C GLN A 525 14.40 -22.71 4.53
N HIS A 526 14.17 -22.88 3.23
CA HIS A 526 13.31 -22.02 2.43
C HIS A 526 11.85 -22.47 2.57
N ILE A 527 10.93 -21.52 2.76
CA ILE A 527 9.49 -21.79 2.91
C ILE A 527 8.81 -21.22 1.68
N ARG A 528 8.07 -22.06 0.93
CA ARG A 528 7.29 -21.60 -0.22
C ARG A 528 5.83 -21.42 0.18
N TRP A 529 5.24 -20.30 -0.24
CA TRP A 529 3.85 -19.96 0.03
C TRP A 529 2.88 -21.07 -0.39
N SER A 530 2.90 -21.44 -1.67
CA SER A 530 1.96 -22.36 -2.32
C SER A 530 2.12 -23.82 -1.85
N GLU A 531 3.36 -24.26 -1.69
CA GLU A 531 3.71 -25.65 -1.35
C GLU A 531 3.60 -25.93 0.16
N HIS A 532 4.10 -25.04 1.03
CA HIS A 532 4.28 -25.32 2.45
C HIS A 532 3.25 -24.62 3.35
N PHE A 533 2.86 -23.37 3.07
CA PHE A 533 2.12 -22.54 4.02
C PHE A 533 0.61 -22.42 3.73
N ALA A 534 0.22 -22.22 2.47
CA ALA A 534 -1.16 -21.93 2.08
C ALA A 534 -2.16 -23.05 2.46
N GLY A 535 -1.76 -24.32 2.30
CA GLY A 535 -2.59 -25.47 2.67
C GLY A 535 -2.90 -25.55 4.17
N PRO A 536 -1.88 -25.62 5.05
CA PRO A 536 -2.07 -25.55 6.51
C PRO A 536 -2.88 -24.34 6.97
N LEU A 537 -2.64 -23.16 6.38
CA LEU A 537 -3.36 -21.92 6.70
C LEU A 537 -4.84 -22.03 6.36
N LEU A 538 -5.18 -22.45 5.14
CA LEU A 538 -6.56 -22.63 4.71
C LEU A 538 -7.29 -23.69 5.54
N GLN A 539 -6.63 -24.82 5.83
CA GLN A 539 -7.20 -25.87 6.67
C GLN A 539 -7.59 -25.33 8.05
N GLU A 540 -6.72 -24.54 8.69
CA GLU A 540 -6.99 -23.94 9.99
C GLU A 540 -8.09 -22.86 9.89
N ALA A 541 -8.06 -22.00 8.88
CA ALA A 541 -9.08 -20.99 8.64
C ALA A 541 -10.48 -21.63 8.44
N MET A 542 -10.58 -22.70 7.66
CA MET A 542 -11.78 -23.50 7.47
C MET A 542 -12.24 -24.17 8.77
N THR A 543 -11.30 -24.70 9.56
CA THR A 543 -11.57 -25.34 10.86
C THR A 543 -12.14 -24.33 11.87
N ARG A 544 -11.59 -23.10 11.93
CA ARG A 544 -12.13 -22.00 12.75
C ARG A 544 -13.48 -21.51 12.23
N GLY A 545 -13.63 -21.37 10.91
CA GLY A 545 -14.86 -20.95 10.24
C GLY A 545 -16.03 -21.94 10.35
N ALA A 546 -15.76 -23.21 10.67
CA ALA A 546 -16.80 -24.22 10.89
C ALA A 546 -17.75 -23.84 12.04
N LYS A 547 -17.30 -23.12 13.08
CA LYS A 547 -18.17 -22.60 14.14
C LYS A 547 -19.30 -21.74 13.57
N GLY A 548 -18.95 -20.67 12.85
CA GLY A 548 -19.92 -19.77 12.22
C GLY A 548 -20.79 -20.47 11.18
N THR A 549 -20.24 -21.48 10.49
CA THR A 549 -21.01 -22.33 9.55
C THR A 549 -22.11 -23.12 10.25
N VAL A 550 -21.79 -23.73 11.40
CA VAL A 550 -22.74 -24.53 12.20
C VAL A 550 -23.78 -23.63 12.88
N GLU A 551 -23.41 -22.44 13.35
CA GLU A 551 -24.32 -21.47 13.95
C GLU A 551 -25.42 -21.00 12.97
N HIS A 552 -25.09 -20.84 11.68
CA HIS A 552 -26.05 -20.40 10.65
C HIS A 552 -26.76 -21.54 9.91
N SER A 553 -26.07 -22.67 9.69
CA SER A 553 -26.59 -23.84 8.98
C SER A 553 -26.24 -25.13 9.75
N PRO A 554 -26.93 -25.40 10.88
CA PRO A 554 -26.61 -26.54 11.75
C PRO A 554 -26.78 -27.90 11.06
N ASP A 555 -27.60 -27.98 10.01
CA ASP A 555 -27.82 -29.16 9.17
C ASP A 555 -26.55 -29.65 8.44
N LEU A 556 -25.55 -28.79 8.28
CA LEU A 556 -24.25 -29.18 7.73
C LEU A 556 -23.47 -30.12 8.64
N GLN A 557 -23.79 -30.22 9.95
CA GLN A 557 -23.19 -31.20 10.88
C GLN A 557 -23.47 -32.66 10.50
N VAL A 558 -24.47 -32.92 9.64
CA VAL A 558 -24.72 -34.25 9.09
C VAL A 558 -23.65 -34.58 8.06
N PHE A 559 -22.83 -35.59 8.29
CA PHE A 559 -21.84 -36.06 7.32
C PHE A 559 -22.46 -37.01 6.28
N GLU A 560 -22.64 -36.47 5.08
CA GLU A 560 -22.99 -37.17 3.86
C GLU A 560 -21.78 -37.87 3.22
N THR A 561 -22.06 -38.84 2.36
CA THR A 561 -21.08 -39.53 1.52
C THR A 561 -20.98 -38.86 0.14
N GLY A 562 -19.77 -38.78 -0.42
CA GLY A 562 -19.52 -38.19 -1.74
C GLY A 562 -19.56 -36.66 -1.77
N ALA A 563 -19.75 -36.09 -2.96
CA ALA A 563 -19.81 -34.66 -3.24
C ALA A 563 -21.16 -34.05 -2.85
N SER A 564 -21.13 -32.92 -2.14
CA SER A 564 -22.32 -32.10 -1.88
C SER A 564 -22.05 -30.66 -2.32
N PRO A 565 -22.52 -30.27 -3.52
CA PRO A 565 -22.49 -28.88 -3.97
C PRO A 565 -23.18 -27.93 -2.98
N TYR A 566 -24.22 -28.42 -2.29
CA TYR A 566 -24.89 -27.70 -1.20
C TYR A 566 -23.94 -27.36 -0.05
N ARG A 567 -23.20 -28.35 0.48
CA ARG A 567 -22.18 -28.13 1.52
C ARG A 567 -21.14 -27.13 1.05
N ILE A 568 -20.55 -27.37 -0.12
CA ILE A 568 -19.47 -26.54 -0.68
C ILE A 568 -19.90 -25.07 -0.73
N MET A 569 -21.07 -24.80 -1.33
CA MET A 569 -21.62 -23.45 -1.49
C MET A 569 -21.98 -22.82 -0.15
N ARG A 570 -22.70 -23.53 0.74
CA ARG A 570 -23.12 -23.00 2.03
C ARG A 570 -21.96 -22.71 2.98
N THR A 571 -20.97 -23.58 3.06
CA THR A 571 -19.79 -23.32 3.90
C THR A 571 -18.99 -22.13 3.38
N PHE A 572 -18.87 -21.93 2.05
CA PHE A 572 -18.25 -20.71 1.52
C PHE A 572 -19.03 -19.46 1.94
N GLN A 573 -20.36 -19.47 1.79
CA GLN A 573 -21.22 -18.33 2.14
C GLN A 573 -21.06 -17.92 3.62
N HIS A 574 -21.00 -18.88 4.54
CA HIS A 574 -20.86 -18.60 5.98
C HIS A 574 -19.43 -18.25 6.40
N CYS A 575 -18.40 -18.73 5.69
CA CYS A 575 -17.00 -18.37 5.94
C CYS A 575 -16.52 -17.15 5.12
N ARG A 576 -17.37 -16.53 4.31
CA ARG A 576 -17.00 -15.56 3.28
C ARG A 576 -16.16 -14.38 3.78
N GLY A 577 -16.55 -13.75 4.90
CA GLY A 577 -15.82 -12.62 5.49
C GLY A 577 -14.38 -12.97 5.89
N PRO A 578 -14.17 -13.94 6.79
CA PRO A 578 -12.82 -14.40 7.17
C PRO A 578 -11.95 -14.85 5.99
N LEU A 579 -12.53 -15.53 5.00
CA LEU A 579 -11.79 -15.96 3.80
C LEU A 579 -11.38 -14.78 2.90
N ARG A 580 -12.21 -13.73 2.82
CA ARG A 580 -11.86 -12.48 2.13
C ARG A 580 -10.78 -11.70 2.87
N GLN A 581 -10.84 -11.61 4.19
CA GLN A 581 -9.78 -10.97 4.99
C GLN A 581 -8.43 -11.66 4.78
N LEU A 582 -8.41 -13.01 4.77
CA LEU A 582 -7.23 -13.80 4.43
C LEU A 582 -6.75 -13.49 3.01
N ALA A 583 -7.62 -13.56 2.00
CA ALA A 583 -7.26 -13.28 0.61
C ALA A 583 -6.74 -11.85 0.39
N LEU A 584 -7.24 -10.86 1.15
CA LEU A 584 -6.73 -9.50 1.13
C LEU A 584 -5.30 -9.42 1.71
N GLN A 585 -5.01 -10.10 2.81
CA GLN A 585 -3.64 -10.16 3.36
C GLN A 585 -2.64 -10.79 2.38
N VAL A 586 -3.05 -11.84 1.64
CA VAL A 586 -2.21 -12.39 0.55
C VAL A 586 -2.00 -11.37 -0.57
N SER A 587 -3.06 -10.64 -0.95
CA SER A 587 -2.99 -9.60 -1.98
C SER A 587 -2.04 -8.46 -1.57
N MET A 588 -2.08 -8.04 -0.30
CA MET A 588 -1.16 -7.02 0.23
C MET A 588 0.30 -7.46 0.18
N LEU A 589 0.60 -8.72 0.54
CA LEU A 589 1.94 -9.29 0.41
C LEU A 589 2.39 -9.36 -1.06
N ALA A 590 1.50 -9.76 -1.98
CA ALA A 590 1.80 -9.79 -3.40
C ALA A 590 2.11 -8.40 -3.96
N VAL A 591 1.32 -7.37 -3.59
CA VAL A 591 1.60 -5.97 -3.96
C VAL A 591 2.91 -5.48 -3.34
N PHE A 592 3.19 -5.84 -2.07
CA PHE A 592 4.45 -5.49 -1.42
C PHE A 592 5.65 -6.07 -2.18
N ASN A 593 5.70 -7.39 -2.36
CA ASN A 593 6.80 -8.07 -3.04
C ASN A 593 6.94 -7.64 -4.52
N TYR A 594 5.85 -7.32 -5.21
CA TYR A 594 5.92 -6.81 -6.59
C TYR A 594 6.67 -5.47 -6.67
N PHE A 595 6.32 -4.51 -5.82
CA PHE A 595 6.90 -3.16 -5.87
C PHE A 595 8.28 -3.05 -5.20
N THR A 596 8.58 -3.89 -4.20
CA THR A 596 9.92 -3.93 -3.57
C THR A 596 10.89 -4.89 -4.28
N GLY A 597 10.39 -6.00 -4.82
CA GLY A 597 11.18 -7.10 -5.41
C GLY A 597 11.65 -6.91 -6.85
N SER A 598 11.33 -5.78 -7.49
CA SER A 598 11.55 -5.54 -8.93
C SER A 598 13.02 -5.39 -9.39
N GLN A 599 14.03 -5.69 -8.56
CA GLN A 599 15.45 -5.49 -8.89
C GLN A 599 16.31 -6.69 -8.45
N PRO A 600 17.10 -7.32 -9.34
CA PRO A 600 17.96 -8.44 -8.96
C PRO A 600 19.19 -7.95 -8.17
N GLY A 601 19.37 -8.48 -6.97
CA GLY A 601 20.55 -8.25 -6.13
C GLY A 601 20.30 -8.54 -4.64
N PRO A 602 21.35 -8.71 -3.83
CA PRO A 602 21.19 -8.80 -2.38
C PRO A 602 20.66 -7.48 -1.81
N HIS A 603 19.74 -7.56 -0.85
CA HIS A 603 19.20 -6.42 -0.10
C HIS A 603 18.42 -5.37 -0.93
N HIS A 604 17.86 -5.78 -2.07
CA HIS A 604 17.18 -4.91 -3.01
C HIS A 604 15.88 -4.32 -2.44
N GLN A 605 15.12 -5.07 -1.64
CA GLN A 605 13.90 -4.58 -0.99
C GLN A 605 14.24 -3.52 0.06
N GLN A 606 15.22 -3.79 0.93
CA GLN A 606 15.69 -2.82 1.92
C GLN A 606 16.23 -1.55 1.25
N MET A 607 17.02 -1.67 0.18
CA MET A 607 17.52 -0.52 -0.58
C MET A 607 16.39 0.28 -1.26
N HIS A 608 15.32 -0.38 -1.70
CA HIS A 608 14.14 0.31 -2.24
C HIS A 608 13.43 1.10 -1.12
N LEU A 609 13.17 0.47 0.02
CA LEU A 609 12.47 1.07 1.16
C LEU A 609 13.25 2.23 1.79
N ASP A 610 14.58 2.10 1.94
CA ASP A 610 15.46 3.18 2.39
C ASP A 610 15.42 4.39 1.45
N ARG A 611 15.34 4.16 0.13
CA ARG A 611 15.19 5.23 -0.88
C ARG A 611 13.78 5.85 -0.89
N SER A 612 12.78 5.15 -0.37
CA SER A 612 11.41 5.64 -0.27
C SER A 612 11.00 6.10 1.14
N PHE A 613 11.92 6.09 2.11
CA PHE A 613 11.64 6.35 3.51
C PHE A 613 10.49 5.51 4.07
N GLY A 614 10.45 4.23 3.66
CA GLY A 614 9.38 3.30 4.00
C GLY A 614 8.03 3.61 3.37
N ASN A 615 7.94 4.48 2.34
CA ASN A 615 6.68 4.79 1.69
C ASN A 615 6.48 3.94 0.41
N PRO A 616 5.23 3.54 0.10
CA PRO A 616 4.90 2.85 -1.14
C PRO A 616 5.00 3.79 -2.37
N PRO A 617 5.20 3.24 -3.58
CA PRO A 617 4.99 3.99 -4.83
C PRO A 617 3.48 4.24 -5.06
N PRO A 618 3.07 5.33 -5.74
CA PRO A 618 1.66 5.65 -5.94
C PRO A 618 0.91 4.58 -6.74
N GLU A 619 1.59 3.87 -7.65
CA GLU A 619 1.05 2.76 -8.43
C GLU A 619 0.57 1.58 -7.55
N ALA A 620 1.13 1.43 -6.33
CA ALA A 620 0.72 0.38 -5.40
C ALA A 620 -0.68 0.61 -4.80
N MET A 621 -1.14 1.86 -4.73
CA MET A 621 -2.51 2.19 -4.29
C MET A 621 -3.53 1.65 -5.30
N HIS A 622 -3.29 1.91 -6.59
CA HIS A 622 -4.12 1.39 -7.68
C HIS A 622 -4.13 -0.14 -7.70
N ALA A 623 -2.95 -0.77 -7.59
CA ALA A 623 -2.86 -2.23 -7.54
C ALA A 623 -3.68 -2.82 -6.37
N LEU A 624 -3.55 -2.28 -5.15
CA LEU A 624 -4.33 -2.76 -4.01
C LEU A 624 -5.84 -2.51 -4.17
N THR A 625 -6.25 -1.38 -4.76
CA THR A 625 -7.67 -1.09 -5.02
C THR A 625 -8.29 -2.09 -5.98
N GLU A 626 -7.61 -2.48 -7.06
CA GLU A 626 -8.09 -3.54 -7.96
C GLU A 626 -8.11 -4.90 -7.26
N GLU A 627 -7.07 -5.22 -6.47
CA GLU A 627 -7.02 -6.44 -5.68
C GLU A 627 -8.18 -6.54 -4.67
N VAL A 628 -8.58 -5.44 -4.03
CA VAL A 628 -9.75 -5.36 -3.15
C VAL A 628 -11.05 -5.62 -3.91
N LYS A 629 -11.23 -5.05 -5.11
CA LYS A 629 -12.40 -5.34 -5.96
C LYS A 629 -12.49 -6.83 -6.29
N VAL A 630 -11.37 -7.47 -6.63
CA VAL A 630 -11.29 -8.93 -6.87
C VAL A 630 -11.63 -9.72 -5.60
N VAL A 631 -11.05 -9.38 -4.45
CA VAL A 631 -11.34 -10.05 -3.17
C VAL A 631 -12.81 -9.92 -2.78
N HIS A 632 -13.42 -8.75 -2.94
CA HIS A 632 -14.83 -8.54 -2.64
C HIS A 632 -15.77 -9.27 -3.63
N ARG A 633 -15.32 -9.58 -4.85
CA ARG A 633 -16.11 -10.38 -5.81
C ARG A 633 -16.03 -11.90 -5.56
N LEU A 634 -15.09 -12.38 -4.74
CA LEU A 634 -14.95 -13.80 -4.40
C LEU A 634 -16.25 -14.44 -3.90
N SER A 635 -16.65 -15.51 -4.57
CA SER A 635 -17.93 -16.23 -4.42
C SER A 635 -17.78 -17.76 -4.36
N THR A 636 -16.65 -18.32 -4.83
CA THR A 636 -16.38 -19.76 -4.83
C THR A 636 -15.02 -20.15 -4.24
N TRP A 637 -14.87 -21.41 -3.84
CA TRP A 637 -13.60 -21.96 -3.36
C TRP A 637 -12.51 -21.97 -4.44
N GLY A 638 -12.85 -22.21 -5.71
CA GLY A 638 -11.88 -22.22 -6.81
C GLY A 638 -11.28 -20.83 -7.09
N GLU A 639 -12.11 -19.78 -7.05
CA GLU A 639 -11.65 -18.39 -7.09
C GLU A 639 -10.73 -18.09 -5.90
N LEU A 640 -11.11 -18.51 -4.69
CA LEU A 640 -10.30 -18.33 -3.48
C LEU A 640 -8.94 -19.04 -3.60
N PHE A 641 -8.91 -20.33 -3.97
CA PHE A 641 -7.66 -21.10 -4.12
C PHE A 641 -6.73 -20.48 -5.16
N THR A 642 -7.30 -19.94 -6.24
CA THR A 642 -6.53 -19.18 -7.25
C THR A 642 -5.97 -17.89 -6.65
N LYS A 643 -6.81 -17.10 -5.97
CA LYS A 643 -6.44 -15.81 -5.37
C LYS A 643 -5.38 -15.94 -4.26
N VAL A 644 -5.41 -17.03 -3.50
CA VAL A 644 -4.43 -17.32 -2.44
C VAL A 644 -3.30 -18.26 -2.90
N GLN A 645 -3.16 -18.48 -4.22
CA GLN A 645 -2.08 -19.26 -4.84
C GLN A 645 -1.90 -20.68 -4.23
N TYR A 646 -3.00 -21.34 -3.89
CA TYR A 646 -2.99 -22.71 -3.34
C TYR A 646 -3.15 -23.74 -4.46
N GLU A 647 -2.03 -24.11 -5.09
CA GLU A 647 -2.00 -25.01 -6.26
C GLU A 647 -2.69 -26.35 -6.00
N ASN A 648 -2.43 -27.00 -4.86
CA ASN A 648 -3.02 -28.29 -4.52
C ASN A 648 -4.55 -28.25 -4.45
N GLY A 649 -5.14 -27.10 -4.09
CA GLY A 649 -6.60 -26.93 -4.04
C GLY A 649 -7.24 -26.75 -5.42
N LYS A 650 -6.50 -26.32 -6.44
CA LYS A 650 -7.02 -26.19 -7.82
C LYS A 650 -7.32 -27.54 -8.45
N ALA A 651 -6.66 -28.60 -7.99
CA ALA A 651 -6.89 -29.98 -8.44
C ALA A 651 -8.11 -30.65 -7.79
N TRP A 652 -8.69 -30.06 -6.74
CA TRP A 652 -9.74 -30.71 -5.95
C TRP A 652 -11.05 -30.82 -6.71
N ASN A 653 -11.57 -32.04 -6.79
CA ASN A 653 -12.93 -32.31 -7.26
C ASN A 653 -13.97 -32.07 -6.14
N GLY A 654 -15.26 -32.20 -6.49
CA GLY A 654 -16.36 -31.98 -5.55
C GLY A 654 -16.41 -32.97 -4.38
N ASP A 655 -15.98 -34.22 -4.57
CA ASP A 655 -15.92 -35.23 -3.51
C ASP A 655 -14.81 -34.87 -2.50
N GLU A 656 -13.62 -34.53 -3.00
CA GLU A 656 -12.44 -34.17 -2.22
C GLU A 656 -12.67 -32.91 -1.38
N LEU A 657 -13.19 -31.83 -1.97
CA LEU A 657 -13.51 -30.61 -1.23
C LEU A 657 -14.62 -30.85 -0.20
N SER A 658 -15.64 -31.64 -0.54
CA SER A 658 -16.69 -32.00 0.44
C SER A 658 -16.12 -32.81 1.60
N ALA A 659 -15.20 -33.74 1.33
CA ALA A 659 -14.50 -34.53 2.35
C ALA A 659 -13.60 -33.65 3.23
N ALA A 660 -12.84 -32.73 2.64
CA ALA A 660 -12.00 -31.77 3.38
C ALA A 660 -12.84 -30.88 4.31
N LEU A 661 -13.99 -30.38 3.84
CA LEU A 661 -14.92 -29.58 4.65
C LEU A 661 -15.50 -30.39 5.83
N ARG A 662 -15.85 -31.67 5.62
CA ARG A 662 -16.27 -32.58 6.71
C ARG A 662 -15.15 -32.79 7.73
N GLN A 663 -13.91 -32.97 7.26
CA GLN A 663 -12.74 -33.14 8.13
C GLN A 663 -12.41 -31.87 8.94
N CYS A 664 -12.49 -30.68 8.34
CA CYS A 664 -12.33 -29.41 9.06
C CYS A 664 -13.39 -29.24 10.17
N MET A 665 -14.63 -29.72 9.94
CA MET A 665 -15.65 -29.70 10.99
C MET A 665 -15.37 -30.70 12.11
N LEU A 666 -14.91 -31.93 11.80
CA LEU A 666 -14.43 -32.88 12.81
C LEU A 666 -13.28 -32.31 13.66
N LEU A 667 -12.29 -31.67 13.03
CA LEU A 667 -11.18 -31.01 13.73
C LEU A 667 -11.65 -29.82 14.58
N SER A 668 -12.67 -29.09 14.13
CA SER A 668 -13.27 -27.95 14.84
C SER A 668 -13.99 -28.41 16.11
N GLU A 669 -14.68 -29.55 16.03
CA GLU A 669 -15.32 -30.20 17.18
C GLU A 669 -14.27 -30.77 18.16
N GLN A 670 -13.24 -31.46 17.66
CA GLN A 670 -12.14 -32.02 18.47
C GLN A 670 -11.35 -30.93 19.23
N ARG A 671 -11.19 -29.75 18.63
CA ARG A 671 -10.51 -28.59 19.24
C ARG A 671 -11.43 -27.69 20.07
N GLY A 672 -12.70 -28.09 20.27
CA GLY A 672 -13.65 -27.33 21.09
C GLY A 672 -14.04 -25.96 20.53
N TYR A 673 -13.85 -25.72 19.22
CA TYR A 673 -14.28 -24.47 18.59
C TYR A 673 -15.81 -24.37 18.48
N HIS A 674 -16.49 -25.51 18.38
CA HIS A 674 -17.94 -25.63 18.46
C HIS A 674 -18.33 -26.97 19.10
N THR A 675 -19.58 -27.08 19.58
CA THR A 675 -20.11 -28.29 20.21
C THR A 675 -21.19 -28.90 19.32
N ASN A 676 -21.05 -30.17 18.96
CA ASN A 676 -22.04 -30.89 18.15
C ASN A 676 -23.20 -31.40 19.02
N GLN A 677 -24.33 -30.69 18.96
CA GLN A 677 -25.53 -31.00 19.75
C GLN A 677 -26.34 -32.18 19.20
N HIS A 678 -25.95 -32.78 18.06
CA HIS A 678 -26.74 -33.76 17.32
C HIS A 678 -26.04 -35.11 17.10
N ARG A 679 -25.08 -35.47 17.97
CA ARG A 679 -24.32 -36.74 17.85
C ARG A 679 -25.18 -38.01 17.89
N HIS A 680 -26.28 -38.03 18.64
CA HIS A 680 -26.99 -39.26 19.02
C HIS A 680 -28.50 -39.24 18.79
N GLY A 681 -29.08 -40.42 18.53
CA GLY A 681 -30.52 -40.67 18.50
C GLY A 681 -31.33 -39.80 17.55
N ASP A 682 -32.58 -39.52 17.94
CA ASP A 682 -33.56 -38.75 17.17
C ASP A 682 -33.05 -37.39 16.69
N ALA A 683 -32.20 -36.71 17.46
CA ALA A 683 -31.65 -35.41 17.10
C ALA A 683 -30.86 -35.48 15.80
N ARG A 684 -30.08 -36.55 15.59
CA ARG A 684 -29.33 -36.81 14.36
C ARG A 684 -30.26 -37.09 13.18
N SER A 685 -31.28 -37.94 13.40
CA SER A 685 -32.25 -38.32 12.37
C SER A 685 -33.10 -37.14 11.90
N ARG A 686 -33.58 -36.29 12.83
CA ARG A 686 -34.30 -35.05 12.51
C ARG A 686 -33.42 -34.08 11.72
N LEU A 687 -32.15 -33.92 12.11
CA LEU A 687 -31.21 -33.05 11.40
C LEU A 687 -30.94 -33.54 9.96
N ALA A 688 -30.82 -34.85 9.75
CA ALA A 688 -30.69 -35.44 8.43
C ALA A 688 -31.90 -35.16 7.53
N GLN A 689 -33.13 -35.26 8.05
CA GLN A 689 -34.35 -34.91 7.31
C GLN A 689 -34.43 -33.41 6.97
N ILE A 690 -34.03 -32.53 7.91
CA ILE A 690 -33.96 -31.08 7.67
C ILE A 690 -32.98 -30.78 6.55
N ARG A 691 -31.78 -31.39 6.58
CA ARG A 691 -30.77 -31.27 5.54
C ARG A 691 -31.31 -31.72 4.19
N GLU A 692 -31.86 -32.93 4.09
CA GLU A 692 -32.37 -33.49 2.84
C GLU A 692 -33.47 -32.62 2.22
N ARG A 693 -34.31 -31.97 3.04
CA ARG A 693 -35.26 -30.94 2.59
C ARG A 693 -34.52 -29.72 2.02
N LYS A 694 -33.61 -29.11 2.80
CA LYS A 694 -32.85 -27.92 2.36
C LYS A 694 -32.00 -28.16 1.10
N GLU A 695 -31.40 -29.34 0.95
CA GLU A 695 -30.56 -29.73 -0.19
C GLU A 695 -31.42 -29.93 -1.47
N ARG A 696 -32.62 -30.52 -1.35
CA ARG A 696 -33.61 -30.57 -2.44
C ARG A 696 -34.13 -29.19 -2.82
N ASP A 697 -34.39 -28.31 -1.86
CA ASP A 697 -34.91 -26.97 -2.10
C ASP A 697 -33.84 -26.09 -2.78
N TRP A 698 -32.60 -26.15 -2.30
CA TRP A 698 -31.45 -25.50 -2.94
C TRP A 698 -31.21 -26.03 -4.36
N THR A 699 -31.29 -27.34 -4.59
CA THR A 699 -31.12 -27.93 -5.93
C THR A 699 -32.20 -27.42 -6.89
N ARG A 700 -33.46 -27.32 -6.44
CA ARG A 700 -34.58 -26.77 -7.22
C ARG A 700 -34.39 -25.28 -7.53
N ASP A 701 -33.91 -24.48 -6.58
CA ASP A 701 -33.63 -23.05 -6.78
C ASP A 701 -32.42 -22.84 -7.71
N HIS A 702 -31.32 -23.55 -7.50
CA HIS A 702 -30.14 -23.49 -8.35
C HIS A 702 -30.47 -23.86 -9.81
N ALA A 703 -31.25 -24.92 -10.01
CA ALA A 703 -31.75 -25.30 -11.34
C ALA A 703 -32.75 -24.31 -11.96
N ARG A 704 -33.36 -23.40 -11.19
CA ARG A 704 -34.11 -22.25 -11.72
C ARG A 704 -33.17 -21.12 -12.11
N ARG A 705 -32.22 -20.74 -11.25
CA ARG A 705 -31.23 -19.68 -11.53
C ARG A 705 -30.41 -19.97 -12.79
N VAL A 706 -29.91 -21.20 -12.94
CA VAL A 706 -29.14 -21.63 -14.13
C VAL A 706 -29.99 -21.61 -15.41
N ARG A 707 -31.31 -21.82 -15.31
CA ARG A 707 -32.23 -21.68 -16.46
C ARG A 707 -32.55 -20.22 -16.79
N ASN A 708 -32.57 -19.33 -15.80
CA ASN A 708 -32.82 -17.90 -16.00
C ASN A 708 -31.56 -17.11 -16.43
N GLN A 709 -30.38 -17.74 -16.41
CA GLN A 709 -29.11 -17.18 -16.88
C GLN A 709 -28.72 -17.67 -18.29
N ARG A 710 -29.54 -18.51 -18.91
CA ARG A 710 -29.44 -18.98 -20.30
C ARG A 710 -30.56 -18.37 -21.12
#